data_AF-A0A8K0SVN1-F1
#
_entry.id   AF-A0A8K0SVN1-F1
#
_cell.length_a   1.000
_cell.length_b   1.000
_cell.length_c   1.000
_cell.angle_alpha   90.00
_cell.angle_beta   90.00
_cell.angle_gamma   90.00
#
_symmetry.space_group_name_H-M   'P 1'
#
loop_
_entity.id
_entity.type
_entity.pdbx_description
1 polymer ?
#
loop_
_entity_poly.entity_id
_entity_poly.type
_entity_poly.pdbx_seq_one_letter_code
_entity_poly.pdbx_strand_id
1 'polypeptide(L)'
;MGQRHQLFVIAKVGPYYRSLAAVHHQWLYGFSALRQCCILLGIFSHPKNHGALQQELRSADEFFREKGPPPREPQALDYNHAGPCPFPFITTCLMVGASYAPTEDRVALVHEEPLGLGFDQGDNNDGITILDITDLNNVKYCFVHWTPSLLSESEDPQDEPLLHPLTGRQYATRYYPENHEMYQLWGHIADSLDRWPLINVQNLADAWPWGKWHLTDTSSTHTDSHPQSGPASLMEQTADRIVDAVLSTDDVDALDHVRDTRNIHQLLKQALLKRADTMCSSPASAALLSLAYENDQVLDWGMFSNLDVTTIKAALQTPQLLNVKSLCLPGQLFQSPDELWRTLGGSPKLTELVVLDDPSRQDDQGSTQLCTALLSSEHALPPSLETLTTSGPFSNAIRNRSWLPEAETGASSLFPVVQLLVSHKTNPDGWVNPHEYFFLGDCLLSPVRFINGLLRFIRVLNNRDSLTSQNKGHSLAVCMAAASPSIGDLDIGSIGPFPAEAYTVGRSAYCSSISRNCYTPMRNLVPGQWTVMLARKSTIGLRAFQDEPVDYTFHYAFVRSKVTITSRVPSEDEVPARPEDLDVFDMEGFIKEHGKDPADLQDALGKLKARAYGESVAPERDDILVALGKEEACVLLNDFMRGLSKVRALGVEDF
;
A
#
# COMPACT_ATOMS: atom_id res chain seq x y z
N MET A 1 -4.62 7.65 29.51
CA MET A 1 -4.80 6.65 28.46
C MET A 1 -5.64 7.29 27.37
N GLY A 2 -5.27 7.14 26.10
CA GLY A 2 -5.89 7.88 25.02
C GLY A 2 -7.17 7.27 24.47
N GLN A 3 -7.85 8.04 23.62
CA GLN A 3 -9.00 7.63 22.81
C GLN A 3 -8.57 6.61 21.75
N ARG A 4 -9.32 5.53 21.58
CA ARG A 4 -8.98 4.35 20.78
C ARG A 4 -10.12 3.99 19.85
N HIS A 5 -9.76 3.77 18.60
CA HIS A 5 -10.70 3.52 17.52
C HIS A 5 -10.17 2.42 16.62
N GLN A 6 -11.06 1.54 16.19
CA GLN A 6 -10.70 0.44 15.31
C GLN A 6 -11.33 0.64 13.93
N LEU A 7 -10.62 0.20 12.91
CA LEU A 7 -11.08 0.24 11.54
C LEU A 7 -11.11 -1.19 10.99
N PHE A 8 -12.22 -1.56 10.38
CA PHE A 8 -12.47 -2.90 9.85
C PHE A 8 -12.71 -2.85 8.35
N VAL A 9 -12.20 -3.84 7.63
CA VAL A 9 -12.57 -4.13 6.25
C VAL A 9 -13.33 -5.44 6.23
N ILE A 10 -14.55 -5.42 5.71
CA ILE A 10 -15.40 -6.59 5.53
C ILE A 10 -15.71 -6.80 4.04
N ALA A 11 -16.07 -8.03 3.69
CA ALA A 11 -16.65 -8.34 2.38
C ALA A 11 -17.56 -9.56 2.47
N LYS A 12 -18.49 -9.67 1.52
CA LYS A 12 -19.20 -10.91 1.25
C LYS A 12 -18.30 -11.82 0.43
N VAL A 13 -17.91 -12.92 1.06
CA VAL A 13 -16.99 -13.90 0.52
C VAL A 13 -17.72 -15.24 0.49
N GLY A 14 -17.98 -15.73 -0.72
CA GLY A 14 -18.90 -16.83 -0.94
C GLY A 14 -20.30 -16.49 -0.41
N PRO A 15 -20.92 -17.36 0.42
CA PRO A 15 -22.25 -17.12 0.96
C PRO A 15 -22.30 -16.18 2.17
N TYR A 16 -21.16 -15.76 2.73
CA TYR A 16 -21.13 -15.11 4.05
C TYR A 16 -20.32 -13.80 4.06
N TYR A 17 -20.69 -12.89 4.95
CA TYR A 17 -19.85 -11.76 5.30
C TYR A 17 -18.67 -12.19 6.19
N ARG A 18 -17.51 -11.58 5.98
CA ARG A 18 -16.25 -11.84 6.69
C ARG A 18 -15.51 -10.54 6.98
N SER A 19 -14.90 -10.47 8.16
CA SER A 19 -13.82 -9.51 8.42
C SER A 19 -12.55 -10.00 7.71
N LEU A 20 -11.97 -9.15 6.88
CA LEU A 20 -10.77 -9.44 6.10
C LEU A 20 -9.54 -8.77 6.69
N ALA A 21 -9.67 -7.58 7.28
CA ALA A 21 -8.58 -6.93 7.99
C ALA A 21 -9.15 -6.00 9.07
N ALA A 22 -8.37 -5.81 10.13
CA ALA A 22 -8.67 -4.86 11.18
C ALA A 22 -7.40 -4.15 11.63
N VAL A 23 -7.52 -2.89 12.01
CA VAL A 23 -6.43 -2.12 12.60
C VAL A 23 -6.90 -1.27 13.76
N HIS A 24 -5.97 -0.97 14.66
CA HIS A 24 -6.13 -0.08 15.79
C HIS A 24 -5.45 1.26 15.53
N HIS A 25 -6.17 2.35 15.75
CA HIS A 25 -5.64 3.71 15.70
C HIS A 25 -5.85 4.43 17.03
N GLN A 26 -4.76 4.94 17.60
CA GLN A 26 -4.80 5.77 18.81
C GLN A 26 -5.10 7.24 18.42
N TRP A 27 -6.03 7.88 19.10
CA TRP A 27 -6.47 9.27 18.89
C TRP A 27 -7.19 9.54 17.56
N LEU A 28 -7.96 8.56 17.06
CA LEU A 28 -8.83 8.74 15.89
C LEU A 28 -10.29 8.85 16.33
N TYR A 29 -10.87 10.03 16.24
CA TYR A 29 -12.26 10.31 16.67
C TYR A 29 -12.82 11.57 16.00
N GLY A 30 -14.13 11.76 16.07
CA GLY A 30 -14.80 12.92 15.48
C GLY A 30 -14.43 13.11 14.00
N PHE A 31 -14.08 14.34 13.60
CA PHE A 31 -13.74 14.65 12.21
C PHE A 31 -12.47 13.98 11.69
N SER A 32 -11.52 13.60 12.57
CA SER A 32 -10.33 12.87 12.13
C SER A 32 -10.68 11.46 11.62
N ALA A 33 -11.61 10.77 12.28
CA ALA A 33 -12.15 9.48 11.82
C ALA A 33 -12.84 9.62 10.46
N LEU A 34 -13.63 10.69 10.27
CA LEU A 34 -14.26 10.98 8.98
C LEU A 34 -13.24 11.20 7.86
N ARG A 35 -12.17 11.95 8.10
CA ARG A 35 -11.10 12.16 7.10
C ARG A 35 -10.44 10.84 6.68
N GLN A 36 -10.06 10.01 7.65
CA GLN A 36 -9.43 8.73 7.34
C GLN A 36 -10.40 7.80 6.62
N CYS A 37 -11.70 7.83 6.95
CA CYS A 37 -12.71 7.11 6.19
C CYS A 37 -12.78 7.58 4.73
N CYS A 38 -12.74 8.90 4.45
CA CYS A 38 -12.69 9.41 3.07
C CYS A 38 -11.47 8.92 2.30
N ILE A 39 -10.30 8.89 2.94
CA ILE A 39 -9.06 8.40 2.35
C ILE A 39 -9.17 6.90 2.05
N LEU A 40 -9.63 6.11 3.01
CA LEU A 40 -9.81 4.66 2.85
C LEU A 40 -10.79 4.33 1.74
N LEU A 41 -11.92 5.05 1.65
CA LEU A 41 -12.86 4.92 0.54
C LEU A 41 -12.21 5.24 -0.80
N GLY A 42 -11.38 6.29 -0.86
CA GLY A 42 -10.56 6.61 -2.03
C GLY A 42 -9.61 5.46 -2.42
N ILE A 43 -8.87 4.91 -1.45
CA ILE A 43 -7.92 3.81 -1.66
C ILE A 43 -8.62 2.54 -2.16
N PHE A 44 -9.66 2.08 -1.47
CA PHE A 44 -10.33 0.82 -1.80
C PHE A 44 -11.13 0.88 -3.10
N SER A 45 -11.56 2.07 -3.53
CA SER A 45 -12.22 2.28 -4.82
C SER A 45 -11.26 2.59 -5.97
N HIS A 46 -9.97 2.84 -5.68
CA HIS A 46 -9.02 3.30 -6.70
C HIS A 46 -8.70 2.19 -7.72
N PRO A 47 -8.84 2.44 -9.04
CA PRO A 47 -8.62 1.41 -10.07
C PRO A 47 -7.24 0.74 -10.04
N LYS A 48 -6.18 1.48 -9.70
CA LYS A 48 -4.82 0.93 -9.55
C LYS A 48 -4.65 -0.07 -8.39
N ASN A 49 -5.64 -0.20 -7.51
CA ASN A 49 -5.62 -1.21 -6.44
C ASN A 49 -6.54 -2.40 -6.77
N HIS A 50 -7.37 -2.30 -7.81
CA HIS A 50 -8.40 -3.30 -8.11
C HIS A 50 -7.83 -4.68 -8.41
N GLY A 51 -6.74 -4.78 -9.17
CA GLY A 51 -6.14 -6.09 -9.50
C GLY A 51 -5.77 -6.89 -8.24
N ALA A 52 -5.02 -6.27 -7.33
CA ALA A 52 -4.61 -6.89 -6.08
C ALA A 52 -5.78 -7.12 -5.10
N LEU A 53 -6.69 -6.14 -4.94
CA LEU A 53 -7.87 -6.30 -4.09
C LEU A 53 -8.78 -7.42 -4.60
N GLN A 54 -9.01 -7.50 -5.91
CA GLN A 54 -9.86 -8.52 -6.51
C GLN A 54 -9.24 -9.90 -6.38
N GLN A 55 -7.92 -10.02 -6.54
CA GLN A 55 -7.22 -11.27 -6.32
C GLN A 55 -7.33 -11.71 -4.84
N GLU A 56 -7.08 -10.86 -3.86
CA GLU A 56 -7.25 -11.23 -2.44
C GLU A 56 -8.70 -11.54 -2.06
N LEU A 57 -9.69 -10.82 -2.63
CA LEU A 57 -11.10 -11.10 -2.41
C LEU A 57 -11.51 -12.49 -2.91
N ARG A 58 -10.96 -12.92 -4.04
CA ARG A 58 -11.21 -14.28 -4.55
C ARG A 58 -10.44 -15.34 -3.78
N SER A 59 -9.19 -15.08 -3.43
CA SER A 59 -8.43 -15.97 -2.56
C SER A 59 -9.11 -16.12 -1.18
N ALA A 60 -9.79 -15.07 -0.70
CA ALA A 60 -10.61 -15.15 0.50
C ALA A 60 -11.78 -16.14 0.34
N ASP A 61 -12.41 -16.23 -0.84
CA ASP A 61 -13.50 -17.19 -1.10
C ASP A 61 -13.03 -18.62 -0.92
N GLU A 62 -11.86 -18.95 -1.45
CA GLU A 62 -11.23 -20.24 -1.25
C GLU A 62 -10.83 -20.46 0.22
N PHE A 63 -10.16 -19.49 0.84
CA PHE A 63 -9.69 -19.56 2.23
C PHE A 63 -10.82 -19.77 3.26
N PHE A 64 -12.01 -19.21 3.00
CA PHE A 64 -13.17 -19.32 3.87
C PHE A 64 -14.16 -20.43 3.47
N ARG A 65 -13.94 -21.11 2.33
CA ARG A 65 -14.85 -22.14 1.78
C ARG A 65 -15.23 -23.22 2.79
N GLU A 66 -14.26 -23.68 3.58
CA GLU A 66 -14.44 -24.75 4.57
C GLU A 66 -14.83 -24.25 5.97
N LYS A 67 -14.85 -22.93 6.20
CA LYS A 67 -14.97 -22.35 7.55
C LYS A 67 -16.42 -22.15 8.04
N GLY A 68 -17.43 -22.58 7.26
CA GLY A 68 -18.85 -22.46 7.63
C GLY A 68 -19.32 -21.00 7.82
N PRO A 69 -20.50 -20.72 8.39
CA PRO A 69 -20.95 -19.36 8.70
C PRO A 69 -20.11 -18.70 9.82
N PRO A 70 -20.11 -17.36 9.95
CA PRO A 70 -19.51 -16.69 11.11
C PRO A 70 -20.08 -17.23 12.43
N PRO A 71 -19.27 -17.29 13.50
CA PRO A 71 -19.72 -17.81 14.77
C PRO A 71 -20.85 -16.94 15.34
N ARG A 72 -21.82 -17.57 16.00
CA ARG A 72 -22.96 -16.88 16.63
C ARG A 72 -22.65 -16.27 17.99
N GLU A 73 -21.47 -16.57 18.52
CA GLU A 73 -20.96 -16.08 19.80
C GLU A 73 -19.54 -15.56 19.58
N PRO A 74 -19.12 -14.54 20.33
CA PRO A 74 -17.76 -14.02 20.25
C PRO A 74 -16.78 -15.11 20.65
N GLN A 75 -15.87 -15.47 19.75
CA GLN A 75 -14.81 -16.44 20.04
C GLN A 75 -13.70 -15.75 20.85
N ALA A 76 -13.24 -16.39 21.93
CA ALA A 76 -12.09 -15.90 22.65
C ALA A 76 -10.88 -15.85 21.71
N LEU A 77 -10.33 -14.66 21.48
CA LEU A 77 -9.14 -14.50 20.66
C LEU A 77 -7.92 -14.85 21.50
N ASP A 78 -7.18 -15.83 21.03
CA ASP A 78 -5.86 -16.09 21.55
C ASP A 78 -4.86 -15.17 20.85
N TYR A 79 -4.66 -13.98 21.40
CA TYR A 79 -3.70 -12.99 20.87
C TYR A 79 -2.26 -13.56 20.80
N ASN A 80 -1.93 -14.60 21.56
CA ASN A 80 -0.60 -15.22 21.50
C ASN A 80 -0.43 -16.18 20.33
N HIS A 81 -1.54 -16.69 19.78
CA HIS A 81 -1.55 -17.64 18.66
C HIS A 81 -2.27 -17.10 17.41
N ALA A 82 -2.79 -15.88 17.47
CA ALA A 82 -3.33 -15.18 16.33
C ALA A 82 -2.23 -14.97 15.29
N GLY A 83 -2.32 -15.71 14.18
CA GLY A 83 -1.48 -15.47 13.02
C GLY A 83 -1.73 -14.08 12.43
N PRO A 84 -0.77 -13.54 11.65
CA PRO A 84 -0.96 -12.29 10.93
C PRO A 84 -2.14 -12.41 9.94
N CYS A 85 -2.72 -11.28 9.54
CA CYS A 85 -3.75 -11.29 8.50
C CYS A 85 -3.20 -11.96 7.22
N PRO A 86 -3.94 -12.91 6.62
CA PRO A 86 -3.47 -13.62 5.44
C PRO A 86 -3.59 -12.79 4.14
N PHE A 87 -4.24 -11.61 4.22
CA PHE A 87 -4.51 -10.69 3.10
C PHE A 87 -3.63 -9.42 3.21
N PRO A 88 -2.32 -9.52 2.92
CA PRO A 88 -1.38 -8.43 3.17
C PRO A 88 -1.68 -7.16 2.38
N PHE A 89 -2.24 -7.24 1.16
CA PHE A 89 -2.54 -6.05 0.37
C PHE A 89 -3.71 -5.26 0.96
N ILE A 90 -4.83 -5.91 1.28
CA ILE A 90 -5.98 -5.33 1.98
C ILE A 90 -5.53 -4.71 3.32
N THR A 91 -4.72 -5.43 4.11
CA THR A 91 -4.19 -4.90 5.37
C THR A 91 -3.30 -3.68 5.15
N THR A 92 -2.44 -3.68 4.13
CA THR A 92 -1.58 -2.53 3.81
C THR A 92 -2.41 -1.31 3.38
N CYS A 93 -3.44 -1.49 2.54
CA CYS A 93 -4.38 -0.43 2.18
C CYS A 93 -5.02 0.21 3.43
N LEU A 94 -5.49 -0.64 4.36
CA LEU A 94 -6.11 -0.20 5.60
C LEU A 94 -5.11 0.54 6.50
N MET A 95 -3.90 0.01 6.67
CA MET A 95 -2.86 0.64 7.49
C MET A 95 -2.40 1.98 6.93
N VAL A 96 -2.11 2.07 5.62
CA VAL A 96 -1.68 3.33 4.99
C VAL A 96 -2.77 4.39 5.09
N GLY A 97 -4.02 4.04 4.75
CA GLY A 97 -5.14 4.97 4.80
C GLY A 97 -5.51 5.41 6.22
N ALA A 98 -5.33 4.54 7.21
CA ALA A 98 -5.51 4.91 8.61
C ALA A 98 -4.34 5.77 9.12
N SER A 99 -3.11 5.50 8.70
CA SER A 99 -1.90 6.18 9.20
C SER A 99 -1.67 7.56 8.61
N TYR A 100 -1.85 7.76 7.30
CA TYR A 100 -1.43 9.00 6.65
C TYR A 100 -2.58 10.01 6.55
N ALA A 101 -2.35 11.24 7.02
CA ALA A 101 -3.28 12.36 6.91
C ALA A 101 -2.67 13.47 6.02
N PRO A 102 -2.91 13.48 4.69
CA PRO A 102 -2.29 14.42 3.75
C PRO A 102 -2.62 15.88 4.05
N THR A 103 -3.80 16.16 4.59
CA THR A 103 -4.25 17.52 4.93
C THR A 103 -3.57 18.07 6.18
N GLU A 104 -2.95 17.21 6.98
CA GLU A 104 -2.28 17.56 8.24
C GLU A 104 -0.77 17.35 8.15
N ASP A 105 -0.26 16.80 7.04
CA ASP A 105 1.14 16.45 6.87
C ASP A 105 1.66 15.60 8.05
N ARG A 106 0.83 14.65 8.49
CA ARG A 106 1.05 13.84 9.69
C ARG A 106 0.91 12.36 9.38
N VAL A 107 1.73 11.56 10.05
CA VAL A 107 1.62 10.11 10.06
C VAL A 107 1.34 9.65 11.49
N ALA A 108 0.26 8.90 11.66
CA ALA A 108 -0.09 8.23 12.90
C ALA A 108 0.44 6.79 12.91
N LEU A 109 0.74 6.29 14.11
CA LEU A 109 1.01 4.87 14.30
C LEU A 109 -0.31 4.11 14.37
N VAL A 110 -0.38 3.04 13.59
CA VAL A 110 -1.52 2.14 13.48
C VAL A 110 -1.00 0.72 13.68
N HIS A 111 -1.76 -0.10 14.42
CA HIS A 111 -1.40 -1.49 14.69
C HIS A 111 -2.37 -2.42 13.97
N GLU A 112 -1.84 -3.46 13.33
CA GLU A 112 -2.67 -4.56 12.82
C GLU A 112 -3.35 -5.27 13.99
N GLU A 113 -4.61 -5.63 13.80
CA GLU A 113 -5.38 -6.46 14.73
C GLU A 113 -5.54 -7.89 14.18
N PRO A 114 -5.65 -8.91 15.05
CA PRO A 114 -5.86 -10.30 14.64
C PRO A 114 -7.01 -10.52 13.66
N LEU A 115 -6.82 -11.46 12.71
CA LEU A 115 -7.93 -11.96 11.90
C LEU A 115 -8.98 -12.60 12.81
N GLY A 116 -10.25 -12.29 12.55
CA GLY A 116 -11.37 -12.79 13.36
C GLY A 116 -11.68 -11.94 14.59
N LEU A 117 -10.94 -10.83 14.80
CA LEU A 117 -11.32 -9.84 15.78
C LEU A 117 -12.77 -9.38 15.58
N GLY A 118 -13.57 -9.54 16.63
CA GLY A 118 -14.92 -9.03 16.72
C GLY A 118 -14.98 -7.51 16.82
N PHE A 119 -16.08 -6.92 16.35
CA PHE A 119 -16.30 -5.48 16.41
C PHE A 119 -16.24 -4.89 17.83
N ASP A 120 -16.49 -5.71 18.87
CA ASP A 120 -16.52 -5.37 20.29
C ASP A 120 -15.43 -6.05 21.12
N GLN A 121 -14.48 -6.74 20.48
CA GLN A 121 -13.47 -7.56 21.17
C GLN A 121 -12.12 -6.86 21.35
N GLY A 122 -11.98 -5.66 20.81
CA GLY A 122 -10.77 -4.87 20.95
C GLY A 122 -10.87 -3.75 21.98
N ASP A 123 -9.75 -3.09 22.22
CA ASP A 123 -9.69 -1.95 23.15
C ASP A 123 -10.19 -0.68 22.45
N ASN A 124 -11.50 -0.58 22.26
CA ASN A 124 -12.17 0.51 21.56
C ASN A 124 -13.10 1.29 22.53
N ASN A 125 -12.89 2.60 22.64
CA ASN A 125 -13.73 3.47 23.48
C ASN A 125 -14.36 4.63 22.69
N ASP A 126 -14.00 4.82 21.41
CA ASP A 126 -14.50 5.89 20.53
C ASP A 126 -15.19 5.37 19.26
N GLY A 127 -15.74 4.16 19.34
CA GLY A 127 -16.41 3.50 18.23
C GLY A 127 -15.47 2.82 17.22
N ILE A 128 -16.04 2.42 16.09
CA ILE A 128 -15.34 1.81 14.96
C ILE A 128 -15.76 2.42 13.62
N THR A 129 -14.87 2.32 12.64
CA THR A 129 -15.14 2.55 11.22
C THR A 129 -15.15 1.20 10.51
N ILE A 130 -16.13 0.96 9.65
CA ILE A 130 -16.21 -0.28 8.86
C ILE A 130 -16.31 0.08 7.38
N LEU A 131 -15.53 -0.60 6.55
CA LEU A 131 -15.59 -0.53 5.09
C LEU A 131 -16.05 -1.87 4.52
N ASP A 132 -17.01 -1.86 3.59
CA ASP A 132 -17.46 -3.04 2.84
C ASP A 132 -16.92 -2.97 1.41
N ILE A 133 -16.00 -3.87 1.08
CA ILE A 133 -15.31 -3.95 -0.21
C ILE A 133 -15.81 -5.11 -1.08
N THR A 134 -17.01 -5.64 -0.80
CA THR A 134 -17.63 -6.71 -1.61
C THR A 134 -17.67 -6.36 -3.11
N ASP A 135 -17.94 -5.10 -3.43
CA ASP A 135 -17.90 -4.55 -4.78
C ASP A 135 -16.97 -3.34 -4.80
N LEU A 136 -15.82 -3.49 -5.48
CA LEU A 136 -14.79 -2.45 -5.58
C LEU A 136 -15.25 -1.20 -6.36
N ASN A 137 -16.33 -1.30 -7.14
CA ASN A 137 -16.94 -0.14 -7.80
C ASN A 137 -18.00 0.56 -6.92
N ASN A 138 -18.38 -0.06 -5.81
CA ASN A 138 -19.46 0.40 -4.94
C ASN A 138 -19.10 0.15 -3.46
N VAL A 139 -17.90 0.59 -3.06
CA VAL A 139 -17.40 0.48 -1.70
C VAL A 139 -18.32 1.25 -0.75
N LYS A 140 -18.68 0.61 0.36
CA LYS A 140 -19.59 1.18 1.38
C LYS A 140 -18.85 1.44 2.67
N TYR A 141 -19.41 2.29 3.51
CA TYR A 141 -18.88 2.54 4.85
C TYR A 141 -19.98 2.64 5.90
N CYS A 142 -19.60 2.56 7.17
CA CYS A 142 -20.38 3.14 8.26
C CYS A 142 -19.47 3.36 9.48
N PHE A 143 -19.94 4.17 10.42
CA PHE A 143 -19.40 4.21 11.78
C PHE A 143 -20.33 3.46 12.73
N VAL A 144 -19.81 2.87 13.80
CA VAL A 144 -20.61 2.31 14.89
C VAL A 144 -20.05 2.83 16.21
N HIS A 145 -20.93 3.23 17.12
CA HIS A 145 -20.52 3.81 18.39
C HIS A 145 -21.50 3.40 19.49
N TRP A 146 -20.98 2.77 20.55
CA TRP A 146 -21.77 2.14 21.62
C TRP A 146 -21.66 2.84 22.98
N THR A 147 -20.94 3.95 23.12
CA THR A 147 -21.03 4.75 24.35
C THR A 147 -22.21 5.74 24.25
N PRO A 148 -22.87 6.05 25.37
CA PRO A 148 -23.81 7.17 25.45
C PRO A 148 -23.15 8.45 24.93
N SER A 149 -23.95 9.38 24.40
CA SER A 149 -23.44 10.66 23.91
C SER A 149 -22.60 11.33 25.00
N LEU A 150 -21.38 11.78 24.67
CA LEU A 150 -20.53 12.54 25.62
C LEU A 150 -21.19 13.84 26.11
N LEU A 151 -22.31 14.22 25.46
CA LEU A 151 -23.10 15.42 25.73
C LEU A 151 -24.37 15.14 26.54
N SER A 152 -24.72 13.89 26.84
CA SER A 152 -25.84 13.61 27.75
C SER A 152 -25.32 13.55 29.19
N GLU A 153 -25.66 14.57 29.99
CA GLU A 153 -25.47 14.56 31.45
C GLU A 153 -26.44 13.58 32.16
N SER A 154 -27.28 12.87 31.40
CA SER A 154 -28.21 11.89 31.95
C SER A 154 -27.50 10.56 32.19
N GLU A 155 -27.24 10.25 33.45
CA GLU A 155 -26.93 8.88 33.93
C GLU A 155 -28.15 7.94 33.81
N ASP A 156 -28.96 8.04 32.75
CA ASP A 156 -30.13 7.18 32.59
C ASP A 156 -29.66 5.78 32.14
N PRO A 157 -29.83 4.72 32.95
CA PRO A 157 -29.33 3.38 32.65
C PRO A 157 -30.03 2.70 31.46
N GLN A 158 -30.89 3.41 30.72
CA GLN A 158 -31.66 2.92 29.58
C GLN A 158 -31.14 3.37 28.21
N ASP A 159 -30.05 4.15 28.13
CA ASP A 159 -29.38 4.41 26.84
C ASP A 159 -28.68 3.13 26.36
N GLU A 160 -29.44 2.23 25.72
CA GLU A 160 -28.90 1.03 25.10
C GLU A 160 -27.80 1.39 24.08
N PRO A 161 -26.69 0.63 24.05
CA PRO A 161 -25.63 0.86 23.07
C PRO A 161 -26.21 0.86 21.65
N LEU A 162 -25.95 1.96 20.94
CA LEU A 162 -26.46 2.19 19.59
C LEU A 162 -25.67 1.37 18.57
N LEU A 163 -25.95 0.06 18.52
CA LEU A 163 -25.45 -0.87 17.50
C LEU A 163 -26.23 -0.71 16.19
N HIS A 164 -26.10 0.46 15.56
CA HIS A 164 -26.61 0.73 14.23
C HIS A 164 -25.56 1.46 13.38
N PRO A 165 -25.55 1.24 12.05
CA PRO A 165 -24.70 1.99 11.14
C PRO A 165 -24.98 3.50 11.20
N LEU A 166 -23.95 4.30 11.42
CA LEU A 166 -24.00 5.76 11.42
C LEU A 166 -23.38 6.32 10.14
N THR A 167 -24.03 7.34 9.57
CA THR A 167 -23.42 8.24 8.59
C THR A 167 -22.30 9.06 9.22
N GLY A 168 -21.47 9.70 8.38
CA GLY A 168 -20.43 10.61 8.84
C GLY A 168 -21.01 11.76 9.67
N ARG A 169 -22.14 12.32 9.23
CA ARG A 169 -22.84 13.39 9.95
C ARG A 169 -23.30 12.95 11.33
N GLN A 170 -24.01 11.82 11.41
CA GLN A 170 -24.51 11.29 12.68
C GLN A 170 -23.37 11.00 13.65
N TYR A 171 -22.27 10.40 13.17
CA TYR A 171 -21.08 10.18 14.00
C TYR A 171 -20.46 11.49 14.50
N ALA A 172 -20.24 12.47 13.61
CA ALA A 172 -19.66 13.76 13.97
C ALA A 172 -20.51 14.53 15.00
N THR A 173 -21.84 14.49 14.87
CA THR A 173 -22.76 15.19 15.79
C THR A 173 -22.74 14.65 17.22
N ARG A 174 -22.24 13.43 17.44
CA ARG A 174 -22.02 12.91 18.80
C ARG A 174 -20.85 13.57 19.53
N TYR A 175 -19.90 14.11 18.78
CA TYR A 175 -18.75 14.85 19.33
C TYR A 175 -19.00 16.35 19.34
N TYR A 176 -19.59 16.87 18.26
CA TYR A 176 -19.76 18.30 18.05
C TYR A 176 -21.19 18.57 17.57
N PRO A 177 -22.05 19.20 18.39
CA PRO A 177 -23.34 19.70 17.94
C PRO A 177 -23.21 20.55 16.68
N GLU A 178 -24.24 20.61 15.84
CA GLU A 178 -24.11 21.33 14.56
C GLU A 178 -23.78 22.82 14.73
N ASN A 179 -24.20 23.44 15.83
CA ASN A 179 -23.89 24.83 16.17
C ASN A 179 -22.48 25.02 16.76
N HIS A 180 -21.71 23.95 16.99
CA HIS A 180 -20.35 24.00 17.51
C HIS A 180 -19.36 24.46 16.43
N GLU A 181 -18.38 25.29 16.81
CA GLU A 181 -17.38 25.89 15.90
C GLU A 181 -16.65 24.83 15.05
N MET A 182 -16.20 23.74 15.67
CA MET A 182 -15.56 22.61 14.97
C MET A 182 -16.45 22.01 13.87
N TYR A 183 -17.77 21.92 14.08
CA TYR A 183 -18.68 21.39 13.08
C TYR A 183 -18.89 22.39 11.94
N GLN A 184 -18.95 23.68 12.24
CA GLN A 184 -19.02 24.73 11.22
C GLN A 184 -17.76 24.76 10.34
N LEU A 185 -16.58 24.52 10.94
CA LEU A 185 -15.31 24.51 10.23
C LEU A 185 -15.13 23.24 9.37
N TRP A 186 -15.53 22.08 9.89
CA TRP A 186 -15.18 20.77 9.32
C TRP A 186 -16.38 19.96 8.80
N GLY A 187 -17.59 20.50 8.87
CA GLY A 187 -18.83 19.83 8.44
C GLY A 187 -18.80 19.34 6.99
N HIS A 188 -18.08 20.06 6.11
CA HIS A 188 -17.88 19.66 4.71
C HIS A 188 -17.24 18.27 4.54
N ILE A 189 -16.52 17.76 5.54
CA ILE A 189 -15.95 16.40 5.52
C ILE A 189 -17.07 15.37 5.68
N ALA A 190 -18.04 15.63 6.56
CA ALA A 190 -19.23 14.78 6.67
C ALA A 190 -20.02 14.80 5.35
N ASP A 191 -20.19 15.97 4.75
CA ASP A 191 -20.86 16.12 3.43
C ASP A 191 -20.12 15.32 2.34
N SER A 192 -18.80 15.25 2.38
CA SER A 192 -18.01 14.48 1.41
C SER A 192 -18.24 12.96 1.49
N LEU A 193 -18.72 12.47 2.63
CA LEU A 193 -19.07 11.07 2.84
C LEU A 193 -20.49 10.74 2.35
N ASP A 194 -21.39 11.71 2.25
CA ASP A 194 -22.79 11.51 1.84
C ASP A 194 -22.93 10.95 0.41
N ARG A 195 -21.88 11.06 -0.42
CA ARG A 195 -21.81 10.45 -1.76
C ARG A 195 -21.58 8.94 -1.76
N TRP A 196 -21.14 8.39 -0.63
CA TRP A 196 -20.81 6.97 -0.51
C TRP A 196 -21.97 6.21 0.12
N PRO A 197 -22.28 5.00 -0.38
CA PRO A 197 -23.32 4.18 0.20
C PRO A 197 -23.00 3.77 1.64
N LEU A 198 -24.03 3.76 2.49
CA LEU A 198 -23.94 3.25 3.86
C LEU A 198 -24.05 1.72 3.87
N ILE A 199 -23.30 1.06 4.76
CA ILE A 199 -23.46 -0.37 5.04
C ILE A 199 -24.83 -0.63 5.68
N ASN A 200 -25.54 -1.66 5.20
CA ASN A 200 -26.80 -2.09 5.78
C ASN A 200 -26.55 -2.80 7.12
N VAL A 201 -27.40 -2.56 8.12
CA VAL A 201 -27.35 -3.24 9.43
C VAL A 201 -27.38 -4.77 9.29
N GLN A 202 -28.06 -5.32 8.28
CA GLN A 202 -28.05 -6.76 8.01
C GLN A 202 -26.65 -7.27 7.64
N ASN A 203 -25.87 -6.50 6.88
CA ASN A 203 -24.49 -6.89 6.54
C ASN A 203 -23.62 -6.98 7.81
N LEU A 204 -23.85 -6.09 8.79
CA LEU A 204 -23.16 -6.13 10.08
C LEU A 204 -23.60 -7.32 10.93
N ALA A 205 -24.90 -7.62 10.94
CA ALA A 205 -25.45 -8.81 11.60
C ALA A 205 -24.94 -10.11 10.96
N ASP A 206 -24.77 -10.14 9.65
CA ASP A 206 -24.19 -11.29 8.95
C ASP A 206 -22.70 -11.43 9.24
N ALA A 207 -21.95 -10.32 9.35
CA ALA A 207 -20.51 -10.33 9.67
C ALA A 207 -20.24 -10.72 11.13
N TRP A 208 -21.06 -10.22 12.07
CA TRP A 208 -20.94 -10.42 13.51
C TRP A 208 -22.29 -10.78 14.15
N PRO A 209 -22.72 -12.04 14.06
CA PRO A 209 -24.08 -12.45 14.46
C PRO A 209 -24.41 -12.34 15.95
N TRP A 210 -23.40 -12.19 16.82
CA TRP A 210 -23.60 -11.99 18.25
C TRP A 210 -23.91 -10.53 18.63
N GLY A 211 -23.66 -9.58 17.71
CA GLY A 211 -23.98 -8.19 17.96
C GLY A 211 -25.49 -8.00 18.13
N LYS A 212 -25.90 -7.20 19.12
CA LYS A 212 -27.31 -6.83 19.33
C LYS A 212 -27.73 -5.72 18.35
N TRP A 213 -27.64 -6.01 17.06
CA TRP A 213 -27.91 -5.05 16.00
C TRP A 213 -29.39 -4.65 15.98
N HIS A 214 -29.66 -3.35 15.93
CA HIS A 214 -31.03 -2.82 15.84
C HIS A 214 -31.56 -2.98 14.41
N LEU A 215 -32.06 -4.17 14.10
CA LEU A 215 -32.76 -4.45 12.85
C LEU A 215 -34.10 -3.71 12.90
N THR A 216 -34.21 -2.54 12.25
CA THR A 216 -35.53 -1.91 12.07
C THR A 216 -36.37 -2.80 11.16
N ASP A 217 -37.62 -3.07 11.55
CA ASP A 217 -38.62 -3.89 10.81
C ASP A 217 -38.99 -3.34 9.40
N THR A 218 -38.24 -2.36 8.89
CA THR A 218 -38.33 -1.82 7.52
C THR A 218 -37.72 -2.74 6.47
N SER A 219 -37.99 -4.05 6.55
CA SER A 219 -37.81 -4.97 5.42
C SER A 219 -38.71 -6.21 5.52
N SER A 220 -40.00 -6.01 5.83
CA SER A 220 -41.00 -6.90 5.23
C SER A 220 -41.06 -6.57 3.73
N THR A 221 -40.68 -7.54 2.90
CA THR A 221 -40.67 -7.53 1.42
C THR A 221 -39.44 -7.01 0.69
N HIS A 222 -38.25 -7.48 1.07
CA HIS A 222 -37.40 -8.05 0.03
C HIS A 222 -37.33 -9.55 0.28
N THR A 223 -38.21 -10.29 -0.38
CA THR A 223 -37.83 -11.62 -0.81
C THR A 223 -36.44 -11.47 -1.43
N ASP A 224 -35.46 -12.17 -0.88
CA ASP A 224 -34.32 -12.66 -1.64
C ASP A 224 -34.91 -13.45 -2.82
N SER A 225 -35.34 -12.73 -3.86
CA SER A 225 -35.06 -13.14 -5.19
C SER A 225 -33.54 -13.18 -5.28
N HIS A 226 -32.96 -14.28 -4.78
CA HIS A 226 -32.06 -15.00 -5.65
C HIS A 226 -32.65 -14.86 -7.05
N PRO A 227 -31.90 -14.43 -8.08
CA PRO A 227 -32.16 -15.04 -9.35
C PRO A 227 -32.06 -16.53 -9.04
N GLN A 228 -33.21 -17.20 -8.81
CA GLN A 228 -33.32 -18.62 -9.07
C GLN A 228 -32.68 -18.71 -10.43
N SER A 229 -31.47 -19.28 -10.49
CA SER A 229 -30.72 -19.38 -11.71
C SER A 229 -31.68 -20.00 -12.68
N GLY A 230 -32.25 -19.17 -13.56
CA GLY A 230 -32.99 -19.67 -14.69
C GLY A 230 -32.05 -20.63 -15.40
N PRO A 231 -32.57 -21.57 -16.19
CA PRO A 231 -31.70 -22.34 -17.06
C PRO A 231 -30.78 -21.36 -17.79
N ALA A 232 -29.47 -21.58 -17.67
CA ALA A 232 -28.44 -20.72 -18.26
C ALA A 232 -28.83 -20.39 -19.70
N SER A 233 -28.56 -19.16 -20.16
CA SER A 233 -28.94 -18.78 -21.52
C SER A 233 -28.31 -19.74 -22.55
N LEU A 234 -28.92 -19.91 -23.72
CA LEU A 234 -28.33 -20.76 -24.78
C LEU A 234 -26.90 -20.34 -25.10
N MET A 235 -26.59 -19.04 -25.01
CA MET A 235 -25.24 -18.52 -25.23
C MET A 235 -24.28 -18.89 -24.09
N GLU A 236 -24.72 -18.86 -22.83
CA GLU A 236 -23.91 -19.35 -21.69
C GLU A 236 -23.64 -20.85 -21.81
N GLN A 237 -24.67 -21.65 -22.13
CA GLN A 237 -24.50 -23.10 -22.35
C GLN A 237 -23.57 -23.38 -23.52
N THR A 238 -23.64 -22.58 -24.59
CA THR A 238 -22.77 -22.70 -25.76
C THR A 238 -21.32 -22.38 -25.38
N ALA A 239 -21.08 -21.28 -24.66
CA ALA A 239 -19.75 -20.92 -24.18
C ALA A 239 -19.16 -22.01 -23.25
N ASP A 240 -19.96 -22.52 -22.31
CA ASP A 240 -19.58 -23.62 -21.44
C ASP A 240 -19.18 -24.87 -22.26
N ARG A 241 -19.97 -25.24 -23.27
CA ARG A 241 -19.69 -26.39 -24.13
C ARG A 241 -18.47 -26.21 -25.02
N ILE A 242 -18.24 -24.99 -25.53
CA ILE A 242 -17.05 -24.68 -26.33
C ILE A 242 -15.79 -24.84 -25.48
N VAL A 243 -15.78 -24.26 -24.27
CA VAL A 243 -14.64 -24.41 -23.36
C VAL A 243 -14.39 -25.88 -23.04
N ASP A 244 -15.43 -26.65 -22.70
CA ASP A 244 -15.31 -28.08 -22.44
C ASP A 244 -14.75 -28.86 -23.64
N ALA A 245 -15.25 -28.56 -24.85
CA ALA A 245 -14.83 -29.24 -26.07
C ALA A 245 -13.36 -28.93 -26.40
N VAL A 246 -12.97 -27.64 -26.36
CA VAL A 246 -11.61 -27.20 -26.70
C VAL A 246 -10.60 -27.75 -25.70
N LEU A 247 -10.89 -27.70 -24.39
CA LEU A 247 -10.01 -28.27 -23.36
C LEU A 247 -9.90 -29.80 -23.47
N SER A 248 -10.94 -30.50 -23.94
CA SER A 248 -10.94 -31.97 -24.05
C SER A 248 -10.30 -32.49 -25.33
N THR A 249 -10.40 -31.73 -26.43
CA THR A 249 -10.01 -32.19 -27.77
C THR A 249 -8.76 -31.50 -28.33
N ASP A 250 -8.33 -30.40 -27.70
CA ASP A 250 -7.28 -29.49 -28.18
C ASP A 250 -7.56 -28.91 -29.59
N ASP A 251 -8.83 -28.98 -30.02
CA ASP A 251 -9.32 -28.43 -31.30
C ASP A 251 -9.54 -26.92 -31.18
N VAL A 252 -8.46 -26.16 -31.35
CA VAL A 252 -8.48 -24.69 -31.30
C VAL A 252 -9.18 -24.05 -32.51
N ASP A 253 -9.33 -24.77 -33.62
CA ASP A 253 -9.97 -24.25 -34.85
C ASP A 253 -11.46 -23.95 -34.61
N ALA A 254 -12.09 -24.65 -33.66
CA ALA A 254 -13.45 -24.39 -33.22
C ALA A 254 -13.66 -22.95 -32.69
N LEU A 255 -12.60 -22.29 -32.23
CA LEU A 255 -12.66 -20.93 -31.67
C LEU A 255 -12.88 -19.86 -32.74
N ASP A 256 -12.40 -20.08 -33.97
CA ASP A 256 -12.57 -19.13 -35.08
C ASP A 256 -14.05 -18.96 -35.46
N HIS A 257 -14.85 -20.01 -35.29
CA HIS A 257 -16.28 -19.98 -35.60
C HIS A 257 -17.12 -19.13 -34.64
N VAL A 258 -16.60 -18.83 -33.46
CA VAL A 258 -17.36 -18.14 -32.40
C VAL A 258 -16.82 -16.75 -32.08
N ARG A 259 -15.66 -16.39 -32.62
CA ARG A 259 -14.97 -15.11 -32.40
C ARG A 259 -15.84 -13.88 -32.64
N ASP A 260 -16.62 -13.88 -33.70
CA ASP A 260 -17.48 -12.74 -34.08
C ASP A 260 -18.84 -12.72 -33.35
N THR A 261 -19.06 -13.65 -32.41
CA THR A 261 -20.33 -13.73 -31.68
C THR A 261 -20.42 -12.62 -30.65
N ARG A 262 -21.57 -11.92 -30.62
CA ARG A 262 -21.80 -10.84 -29.65
C ARG A 262 -21.66 -11.35 -28.21
N ASN A 263 -20.92 -10.59 -27.39
CA ASN A 263 -20.65 -10.88 -25.98
C ASN A 263 -19.87 -12.18 -25.70
N ILE A 264 -19.30 -12.84 -26.71
CA ILE A 264 -18.60 -14.12 -26.52
C ILE A 264 -17.42 -14.01 -25.55
N HIS A 265 -16.66 -12.90 -25.59
CA HIS A 265 -15.52 -12.68 -24.70
C HIS A 265 -15.92 -12.71 -23.22
N GLN A 266 -17.02 -12.04 -22.84
CA GLN A 266 -17.50 -12.02 -21.47
C GLN A 266 -18.01 -13.40 -21.02
N LEU A 267 -18.72 -14.10 -21.89
CA LEU A 267 -19.23 -15.44 -21.61
C LEU A 267 -18.10 -16.46 -21.48
N LEU A 268 -17.08 -16.38 -22.34
CA LEU A 268 -15.88 -17.21 -22.25
C LEU A 268 -15.13 -16.96 -20.95
N LYS A 269 -14.90 -15.71 -20.54
CA LYS A 269 -14.27 -15.41 -19.23
C LYS A 269 -15.04 -16.06 -18.08
N GLN A 270 -16.37 -15.93 -18.06
CA GLN A 270 -17.20 -16.57 -17.04
C GLN A 270 -17.09 -18.11 -17.07
N ALA A 271 -17.13 -18.71 -18.27
CA ALA A 271 -16.99 -20.15 -18.46
C ALA A 271 -15.60 -20.67 -18.04
N LEU A 272 -14.54 -19.90 -18.29
CA LEU A 272 -13.16 -20.18 -17.86
C LEU A 272 -13.04 -20.10 -16.34
N LEU A 273 -13.60 -19.07 -15.70
CA LEU A 273 -13.56 -18.92 -14.24
C LEU A 273 -14.27 -20.06 -13.51
N LYS A 274 -15.39 -20.59 -14.05
CA LYS A 274 -16.05 -21.80 -13.52
C LYS A 274 -15.18 -23.05 -13.58
N ARG A 275 -14.13 -23.03 -14.40
CA ARG A 275 -13.25 -24.15 -14.75
C ARG A 275 -11.79 -23.84 -14.44
N ALA A 276 -11.55 -22.94 -13.49
CA ALA A 276 -10.22 -22.42 -13.24
C ALA A 276 -9.19 -23.53 -12.95
N ASP A 277 -9.59 -24.57 -12.21
CA ASP A 277 -8.75 -25.74 -11.88
C ASP A 277 -8.41 -26.61 -13.10
N THR A 278 -9.15 -26.51 -14.20
CA THR A 278 -8.91 -27.32 -15.41
C THR A 278 -8.01 -26.62 -16.43
N MET A 279 -7.74 -25.32 -16.23
CA MET A 279 -6.84 -24.54 -17.07
C MET A 279 -5.39 -24.93 -16.76
N CYS A 280 -4.77 -25.71 -17.64
CA CYS A 280 -3.45 -26.29 -17.43
C CYS A 280 -2.50 -25.99 -18.60
N SER A 281 -1.31 -26.61 -18.58
CA SER A 281 -0.33 -26.48 -19.66
C SER A 281 -0.84 -27.10 -20.96
N SER A 282 -1.45 -26.30 -21.84
CA SER A 282 -1.94 -26.75 -23.15
C SER A 282 -2.08 -25.61 -24.18
N PRO A 283 -1.95 -25.92 -25.49
CA PRO A 283 -2.28 -24.98 -26.57
C PRO A 283 -3.73 -24.48 -26.50
N ALA A 284 -4.69 -25.36 -26.19
CA ALA A 284 -6.08 -25.01 -25.94
C ALA A 284 -6.25 -23.92 -24.88
N SER A 285 -5.61 -24.06 -23.71
CA SER A 285 -5.68 -23.06 -22.64
C SER A 285 -5.12 -21.71 -23.09
N ALA A 286 -4.00 -21.70 -23.82
CA ALA A 286 -3.45 -20.46 -24.37
C ALA A 286 -4.40 -19.79 -25.37
N ALA A 287 -4.97 -20.57 -26.30
CA ALA A 287 -5.89 -20.05 -27.32
C ALA A 287 -7.19 -19.50 -26.70
N LEU A 288 -7.73 -20.19 -25.69
CA LEU A 288 -8.91 -19.74 -24.94
C LEU A 288 -8.64 -18.44 -24.18
N LEU A 289 -7.48 -18.31 -23.52
CA LEU A 289 -7.09 -17.07 -22.84
C LEU A 289 -6.92 -15.91 -23.83
N SER A 290 -6.22 -16.14 -24.95
CA SER A 290 -6.05 -15.15 -26.00
C SER A 290 -7.37 -14.65 -26.58
N LEU A 291 -8.32 -15.56 -26.85
CA LEU A 291 -9.64 -15.17 -27.36
C LEU A 291 -10.47 -14.47 -26.28
N ALA A 292 -10.57 -15.05 -25.08
CA ALA A 292 -11.40 -14.51 -24.01
C ALA A 292 -10.99 -13.08 -23.64
N TYR A 293 -9.70 -12.75 -23.72
CA TYR A 293 -9.16 -11.44 -23.33
C TYR A 293 -8.66 -10.58 -24.50
N GLU A 294 -9.02 -10.88 -25.76
CA GLU A 294 -8.47 -10.24 -26.97
C GLU A 294 -8.51 -8.70 -26.97
N ASN A 295 -9.47 -8.08 -26.29
CA ASN A 295 -9.65 -6.63 -26.26
C ASN A 295 -9.35 -6.00 -24.89
N ASP A 296 -8.84 -6.78 -23.94
CA ASP A 296 -8.59 -6.33 -22.59
C ASP A 296 -7.18 -5.76 -22.44
N GLN A 297 -7.06 -4.66 -21.69
CA GLN A 297 -5.76 -4.13 -21.26
C GLN A 297 -5.36 -4.66 -19.88
N VAL A 298 -6.30 -5.27 -19.15
CA VAL A 298 -6.13 -5.82 -17.81
C VAL A 298 -6.47 -7.30 -17.88
N LEU A 299 -5.45 -8.13 -17.73
CA LEU A 299 -5.57 -9.58 -17.76
C LEU A 299 -5.61 -10.10 -16.33
N ASP A 300 -6.75 -10.65 -15.95
CA ASP A 300 -6.94 -11.20 -14.62
C ASP A 300 -6.93 -12.72 -14.69
N TRP A 301 -5.74 -13.29 -14.46
CA TRP A 301 -5.47 -14.72 -14.51
C TRP A 301 -5.12 -15.31 -13.15
N GLY A 302 -5.29 -14.55 -12.05
CA GLY A 302 -4.88 -14.95 -10.71
C GLY A 302 -5.61 -16.18 -10.15
N MET A 303 -6.75 -16.58 -10.75
CA MET A 303 -7.52 -17.76 -10.35
C MET A 303 -7.07 -19.06 -11.01
N PHE A 304 -6.27 -18.99 -12.09
CA PHE A 304 -5.91 -20.17 -12.87
C PHE A 304 -4.64 -20.81 -12.29
N SER A 305 -4.76 -21.41 -11.11
CA SER A 305 -3.67 -21.97 -10.30
C SER A 305 -2.79 -23.01 -11.00
N ASN A 306 -3.30 -23.65 -12.05
CA ASN A 306 -2.62 -24.68 -12.83
C ASN A 306 -1.95 -24.15 -14.12
N LEU A 307 -1.97 -22.84 -14.37
CA LEU A 307 -1.23 -22.23 -15.49
C LEU A 307 0.28 -22.31 -15.26
N ASP A 308 1.00 -22.65 -16.32
CA ASP A 308 2.46 -22.63 -16.36
C ASP A 308 3.00 -21.46 -17.21
N VAL A 309 4.30 -21.23 -17.11
CA VAL A 309 4.99 -20.16 -17.85
C VAL A 309 4.89 -20.38 -19.37
N THR A 310 4.88 -21.64 -19.83
CA THR A 310 4.75 -21.99 -21.26
C THR A 310 3.44 -21.50 -21.86
N THR A 311 2.32 -21.72 -21.17
CA THR A 311 0.98 -21.33 -21.61
C THR A 311 0.81 -19.83 -21.56
N ILE A 312 1.32 -19.19 -20.50
CA ILE A 312 1.34 -17.72 -20.38
C ILE A 312 2.11 -17.10 -21.54
N LYS A 313 3.28 -17.65 -21.86
CA LYS A 313 4.09 -17.21 -23.00
C LYS A 313 3.34 -17.35 -24.32
N ALA A 314 2.74 -18.52 -24.57
CA ALA A 314 1.98 -18.77 -25.78
C ALA A 314 0.81 -17.77 -25.95
N ALA A 315 0.07 -17.50 -24.87
CA ALA A 315 -1.03 -16.54 -24.90
C ALA A 315 -0.55 -15.10 -25.11
N LEU A 316 0.43 -14.63 -24.34
CA LEU A 316 0.93 -13.24 -24.41
C LEU A 316 1.63 -12.90 -25.73
N GLN A 317 2.15 -13.91 -26.45
CA GLN A 317 2.79 -13.72 -27.76
C GLN A 317 1.77 -13.56 -28.91
N THR A 318 0.48 -13.75 -28.64
CA THR A 318 -0.56 -13.51 -29.65
C THR A 318 -0.74 -12.01 -29.92
N PRO A 319 -0.93 -11.59 -31.20
CA PRO A 319 -1.09 -10.17 -31.55
C PRO A 319 -2.18 -9.43 -30.75
N GLN A 320 -3.20 -10.18 -30.33
CA GLN A 320 -4.35 -9.73 -29.56
C GLN A 320 -3.94 -9.19 -28.19
N LEU A 321 -2.96 -9.82 -27.53
CA LEU A 321 -2.54 -9.50 -26.17
C LEU A 321 -1.27 -8.63 -26.08
N LEU A 322 -0.73 -8.15 -27.21
CA LEU A 322 0.46 -7.27 -27.21
C LEU A 322 0.24 -5.91 -26.53
N ASN A 323 -1.02 -5.50 -26.34
CA ASN A 323 -1.39 -4.20 -25.77
C ASN A 323 -1.72 -4.23 -24.27
N VAL A 324 -1.47 -5.36 -23.61
CA VAL A 324 -1.73 -5.55 -22.18
C VAL A 324 -0.89 -4.58 -21.35
N LYS A 325 -1.54 -3.97 -20.35
CA LYS A 325 -0.95 -3.02 -19.41
C LYS A 325 -0.85 -3.56 -17.99
N SER A 326 -1.80 -4.41 -17.59
CA SER A 326 -1.86 -5.01 -16.26
C SER A 326 -2.12 -6.51 -16.37
N LEU A 327 -1.39 -7.29 -15.58
CA LEU A 327 -1.48 -8.74 -15.57
C LEU A 327 -1.51 -9.24 -14.11
N CYS A 328 -2.54 -9.97 -13.74
CA CYS A 328 -2.64 -10.66 -12.45
C CYS A 328 -2.40 -12.15 -12.66
N LEU A 329 -1.45 -12.72 -11.93
CA LEU A 329 -1.02 -14.11 -12.03
C LEU A 329 -1.12 -14.81 -10.68
N PRO A 330 -1.25 -16.15 -10.68
CA PRO A 330 -1.29 -16.93 -9.46
C PRO A 330 0.12 -17.12 -8.86
N GLY A 331 0.20 -17.27 -7.53
CA GLY A 331 1.45 -17.44 -6.81
C GLY A 331 2.24 -18.71 -7.15
N GLN A 332 1.62 -19.78 -7.68
CA GLN A 332 2.35 -21.02 -8.02
C GLN A 332 3.51 -20.80 -9.01
N LEU A 333 3.48 -19.70 -9.79
CA LEU A 333 4.52 -19.37 -10.77
C LEU A 333 5.86 -18.96 -10.15
N PHE A 334 5.95 -18.81 -8.82
CA PHE A 334 7.22 -18.59 -8.13
C PHE A 334 8.23 -19.73 -8.32
N GLN A 335 7.81 -20.91 -8.78
CA GLN A 335 8.70 -22.04 -9.04
C GLN A 335 9.66 -21.84 -10.24
N SER A 336 9.42 -20.88 -11.12
CA SER A 336 10.25 -20.65 -12.31
C SER A 336 10.41 -19.15 -12.63
N PRO A 337 11.00 -18.38 -11.71
CA PRO A 337 10.95 -16.92 -11.77
C PRO A 337 11.74 -16.34 -12.94
N ASP A 338 12.91 -16.89 -13.28
CA ASP A 338 13.71 -16.44 -14.44
C ASP A 338 12.99 -16.67 -15.77
N GLU A 339 12.26 -17.78 -15.90
CA GLU A 339 11.50 -18.09 -17.11
C GLU A 339 10.29 -17.17 -17.24
N LEU A 340 9.64 -16.86 -16.12
CA LEU A 340 8.55 -15.89 -16.08
C LEU A 340 9.05 -14.51 -16.51
N TRP A 341 10.16 -14.00 -15.97
CA TRP A 341 10.70 -12.70 -16.36
C TRP A 341 11.11 -12.66 -17.84
N ARG A 342 11.74 -13.73 -18.36
CA ARG A 342 12.04 -13.86 -19.80
C ARG A 342 10.78 -13.83 -20.66
N THR A 343 9.69 -14.44 -20.20
CA THR A 343 8.39 -14.44 -20.89
C THR A 343 7.77 -13.04 -20.90
N LEU A 344 7.75 -12.39 -19.74
CA LEU A 344 7.17 -11.05 -19.59
C LEU A 344 7.99 -9.97 -20.32
N GLY A 345 9.30 -10.17 -20.51
CA GLY A 345 10.15 -9.28 -21.31
C GLY A 345 9.66 -9.03 -22.74
N GLY A 346 8.85 -9.96 -23.30
CA GLY A 346 8.19 -9.78 -24.59
C GLY A 346 6.98 -8.85 -24.59
N SER A 347 6.58 -8.31 -23.44
CA SER A 347 5.37 -7.47 -23.27
C SER A 347 5.74 -6.00 -23.03
N PRO A 348 5.97 -5.20 -24.10
CA PRO A 348 6.55 -3.86 -23.98
C PRO A 348 5.65 -2.83 -23.28
N LYS A 349 4.34 -3.06 -23.28
CA LYS A 349 3.34 -2.15 -22.68
C LYS A 349 2.90 -2.54 -21.27
N LEU A 350 3.44 -3.65 -20.74
CA LEU A 350 3.11 -4.10 -19.39
C LEU A 350 3.67 -3.10 -18.37
N THR A 351 2.77 -2.45 -17.64
CA THR A 351 3.08 -1.44 -16.62
C THR A 351 2.85 -1.95 -15.20
N GLU A 352 2.00 -2.95 -15.03
CA GLU A 352 1.61 -3.50 -13.73
C GLU A 352 1.60 -5.02 -13.76
N LEU A 353 2.21 -5.63 -12.74
CA LEU A 353 2.18 -7.07 -12.51
C LEU A 353 1.74 -7.33 -11.06
N VAL A 354 0.72 -8.17 -10.89
CA VAL A 354 0.24 -8.65 -9.60
C VAL A 354 0.46 -10.16 -9.53
N VAL A 355 1.21 -10.63 -8.53
CA VAL A 355 1.42 -12.06 -8.27
C VAL A 355 1.28 -12.30 -6.78
N LEU A 356 0.10 -12.72 -6.32
CA LEU A 356 -0.18 -12.96 -4.91
C LEU A 356 -0.18 -14.45 -4.60
N ASP A 357 0.47 -14.80 -3.48
CA ASP A 357 0.47 -16.12 -2.88
C ASP A 357 -0.91 -16.51 -2.33
N ASP A 358 -1.11 -17.80 -2.11
CA ASP A 358 -2.29 -18.33 -1.42
C ASP A 358 -2.38 -17.82 0.04
N PRO A 359 -3.58 -17.50 0.56
CA PRO A 359 -3.77 -17.04 1.94
C PRO A 359 -3.33 -18.04 3.02
N SER A 360 -3.21 -19.34 2.69
CA SER A 360 -2.74 -20.40 3.61
C SER A 360 -1.22 -20.55 3.65
N ARG A 361 -0.46 -19.76 2.89
CA ARG A 361 1.01 -19.80 2.88
C ARG A 361 1.61 -19.64 4.29
N GLN A 362 2.71 -20.35 4.53
CA GLN A 362 3.41 -20.33 5.81
C GLN A 362 4.57 -19.34 5.85
N ASP A 363 5.14 -19.02 4.69
CA ASP A 363 6.23 -18.09 4.51
C ASP A 363 6.04 -17.26 3.22
N ASP A 364 6.99 -16.37 2.97
CA ASP A 364 7.01 -15.47 1.81
C ASP A 364 8.21 -15.81 0.88
N GLN A 365 8.68 -17.07 0.87
CA GLN A 365 9.85 -17.50 0.10
C GLN A 365 9.61 -17.40 -1.41
N GLY A 366 8.43 -17.79 -1.90
CA GLY A 366 8.09 -17.71 -3.32
C GLY A 366 8.13 -16.27 -3.85
N SER A 367 7.45 -15.36 -3.15
CA SER A 367 7.53 -13.92 -3.40
C SER A 367 8.97 -13.40 -3.38
N THR A 368 9.80 -13.85 -2.43
CA THR A 368 11.21 -13.46 -2.33
C THR A 368 12.00 -13.94 -3.55
N GLN A 369 11.85 -15.21 -3.95
CA GLN A 369 12.54 -15.79 -5.11
C GLN A 369 12.20 -15.03 -6.41
N LEU A 370 10.94 -14.66 -6.61
CA LEU A 370 10.55 -13.87 -7.78
C LEU A 370 11.22 -12.49 -7.81
N CYS A 371 11.25 -11.81 -6.68
CA CYS A 371 11.87 -10.49 -6.56
C CYS A 371 13.41 -10.56 -6.69
N THR A 372 14.06 -11.56 -6.10
CA THR A 372 15.51 -11.74 -6.24
C THR A 372 15.90 -12.05 -7.70
N ALA A 373 15.10 -12.88 -8.40
CA ALA A 373 15.31 -13.14 -9.81
C ALA A 373 15.15 -11.88 -10.67
N LEU A 374 14.18 -11.02 -10.34
CA LEU A 374 14.01 -9.72 -10.99
C LEU A 374 15.26 -8.83 -10.81
N LEU A 375 15.76 -8.74 -9.57
CA LEU A 375 16.89 -7.88 -9.22
C LEU A 375 18.22 -8.40 -9.78
N SER A 376 18.31 -9.71 -10.04
CA SER A 376 19.51 -10.39 -10.56
C SER A 376 19.45 -10.64 -12.08
N SER A 377 18.33 -10.37 -12.73
CA SER A 377 18.10 -10.76 -14.13
C SER A 377 19.04 -10.06 -15.11
N GLU A 378 19.84 -10.85 -15.83
CA GLU A 378 20.60 -10.41 -17.01
C GLU A 378 19.74 -10.32 -18.28
N HIS A 379 18.49 -10.77 -18.22
CA HIS A 379 17.58 -10.86 -19.36
C HIS A 379 16.68 -9.62 -19.49
N ALA A 380 16.11 -9.43 -20.69
CA ALA A 380 15.21 -8.31 -20.98
C ALA A 380 13.98 -8.34 -20.06
N LEU A 381 13.89 -7.38 -19.15
CA LEU A 381 12.72 -7.12 -18.32
C LEU A 381 11.67 -6.32 -19.12
N PRO A 382 10.39 -6.34 -18.72
CA PRO A 382 9.39 -5.46 -19.33
C PRO A 382 9.80 -4.00 -19.08
N PRO A 383 10.13 -3.23 -20.13
CA PRO A 383 10.79 -1.93 -19.98
C PRO A 383 9.86 -0.86 -19.37
N SER A 384 8.56 -1.10 -19.40
CA SER A 384 7.53 -0.17 -18.92
C SER A 384 6.98 -0.55 -17.55
N LEU A 385 7.50 -1.59 -16.89
CA LEU A 385 6.98 -2.05 -15.60
C LEU A 385 7.21 -0.98 -14.53
N GLU A 386 6.12 -0.46 -13.96
CA GLU A 386 6.12 0.59 -12.95
C GLU A 386 5.65 0.11 -11.57
N THR A 387 4.85 -0.96 -11.55
CA THR A 387 4.28 -1.52 -10.32
C THR A 387 4.40 -3.05 -10.32
N LEU A 388 4.99 -3.58 -9.26
CA LEU A 388 5.01 -5.01 -8.96
C LEU A 388 4.38 -5.22 -7.59
N THR A 389 3.30 -6.01 -7.56
CA THR A 389 2.58 -6.35 -6.33
C THR A 389 2.74 -7.84 -6.06
N THR A 390 3.50 -8.19 -5.03
CA THR A 390 3.67 -9.57 -4.56
C THR A 390 3.40 -9.67 -3.06
N SER A 391 3.00 -10.84 -2.57
CA SER A 391 2.57 -10.97 -1.17
C SER A 391 3.67 -10.63 -0.17
N GLY A 392 4.91 -11.05 -0.44
CA GLY A 392 6.07 -10.85 0.44
C GLY A 392 6.37 -9.39 0.82
N PRO A 393 6.64 -8.47 -0.14
CA PRO A 393 6.84 -7.06 0.14
C PRO A 393 5.76 -6.43 1.02
N PHE A 394 4.50 -6.83 0.83
CA PHE A 394 3.37 -6.29 1.59
C PHE A 394 3.24 -6.94 2.99
N SER A 395 3.55 -8.24 3.13
CA SER A 395 3.44 -8.94 4.42
C SER A 395 4.62 -8.72 5.35
N ASN A 396 5.85 -8.64 4.83
CA ASN A 396 7.07 -8.66 5.65
C ASN A 396 7.12 -7.49 6.64
N ALA A 397 6.84 -6.27 6.19
CA ALA A 397 6.80 -5.09 7.07
C ALA A 397 5.76 -5.23 8.20
N ILE A 398 4.54 -5.67 7.85
CA ILE A 398 3.44 -5.85 8.80
C ILE A 398 3.81 -6.89 9.86
N ARG A 399 4.49 -7.96 9.42
CA ARG A 399 4.98 -9.07 10.25
C ARG A 399 6.27 -8.75 11.01
N ASN A 400 6.78 -7.51 10.93
CA ASN A 400 8.06 -7.07 11.51
C ASN A 400 9.25 -7.93 11.05
N ARG A 401 9.27 -8.32 9.78
CA ARG A 401 10.35 -9.09 9.16
C ARG A 401 11.03 -8.25 8.10
N SER A 402 12.35 -8.21 8.12
CA SER A 402 13.12 -7.78 6.95
C SER A 402 13.16 -8.90 5.93
N TRP A 403 13.20 -8.53 4.66
CA TRP A 403 13.40 -9.47 3.57
C TRP A 403 14.40 -8.85 2.59
N LEU A 404 15.14 -9.71 1.87
CA LEU A 404 16.19 -9.29 0.94
C LEU A 404 17.44 -8.68 1.65
N PRO A 405 18.30 -9.50 2.29
CA PRO A 405 19.51 -9.01 2.97
C PRO A 405 20.54 -8.42 1.98
N GLU A 406 21.34 -7.47 2.47
CA GLU A 406 22.28 -6.60 1.73
C GLU A 406 23.21 -7.32 0.73
N ALA A 407 23.53 -8.59 0.96
CA ALA A 407 24.46 -9.36 0.12
C ALA A 407 23.90 -9.75 -1.27
N GLU A 408 22.58 -9.61 -1.49
CA GLU A 408 21.88 -10.16 -2.66
C GLU A 408 21.17 -9.10 -3.53
N THR A 409 21.27 -7.81 -3.20
CA THR A 409 20.64 -6.74 -3.98
C THR A 409 21.43 -6.41 -5.26
N GLY A 410 21.07 -7.06 -6.36
CA GLY A 410 21.39 -6.58 -7.70
C GLY A 410 20.75 -5.20 -7.98
N ALA A 411 21.36 -4.41 -8.86
CA ALA A 411 20.81 -3.13 -9.29
C ALA A 411 19.82 -3.36 -10.46
N SER A 412 18.51 -3.27 -10.20
CA SER A 412 17.52 -3.24 -11.27
C SER A 412 17.33 -1.81 -11.79
N SER A 413 17.29 -1.64 -13.11
CA SER A 413 16.94 -0.36 -13.72
C SER A 413 15.49 0.06 -13.46
N LEU A 414 14.62 -0.89 -13.10
CA LEU A 414 13.20 -0.64 -12.81
C LEU A 414 13.00 -0.05 -11.40
N PHE A 415 13.78 -0.54 -10.43
CA PHE A 415 13.68 -0.20 -9.01
C PHE A 415 15.04 0.23 -8.47
N PRO A 416 15.56 1.40 -8.91
CA PRO A 416 16.99 1.70 -8.85
C PRO A 416 17.44 2.36 -7.54
N VAL A 417 16.49 2.86 -6.72
CA VAL A 417 16.78 3.55 -5.46
C VAL A 417 16.85 2.56 -4.32
N VAL A 418 18.03 2.45 -3.70
CA VAL A 418 18.32 1.41 -2.70
C VAL A 418 18.32 1.97 -1.27
N GLN A 419 18.72 3.24 -1.09
CA GLN A 419 18.79 3.84 0.24
C GLN A 419 18.58 5.36 0.24
N LEU A 420 18.06 5.85 1.36
CA LEU A 420 17.90 7.27 1.68
C LEU A 420 18.69 7.62 2.94
N LEU A 421 19.56 8.62 2.85
CA LEU A 421 20.35 9.14 3.96
C LEU A 421 19.82 10.51 4.38
N VAL A 422 19.49 10.69 5.66
CA VAL A 422 18.87 11.92 6.17
C VAL A 422 19.70 12.56 7.28
N SER A 423 20.07 13.83 7.08
CA SER A 423 20.85 14.64 8.01
C SER A 423 19.96 15.69 8.70
N HIS A 424 20.00 15.74 10.03
CA HIS A 424 19.21 16.63 10.90
C HIS A 424 20.07 17.68 11.61
N LYS A 425 21.10 18.21 10.95
CA LYS A 425 22.19 19.06 11.50
C LYS A 425 21.78 20.24 12.42
N THR A 426 20.50 20.57 12.56
CA THR A 426 19.97 21.64 13.42
C THR A 426 19.12 21.14 14.59
N ASN A 427 19.53 20.11 15.32
CA ASN A 427 18.85 19.74 16.57
C ASN A 427 19.50 20.46 17.78
N PRO A 428 18.81 21.39 18.45
CA PRO A 428 19.30 22.08 19.65
C PRO A 428 19.57 21.15 20.83
N ASP A 429 18.82 20.05 20.91
CA ASP A 429 18.70 19.32 22.17
C ASP A 429 19.66 18.13 22.28
N GLY A 430 20.39 17.77 21.22
CA GLY A 430 21.40 16.69 21.25
C GLY A 430 20.86 15.26 21.47
N TRP A 431 19.54 15.08 21.63
CA TRP A 431 18.93 13.78 21.95
C TRP A 431 18.65 12.89 20.73
N VAL A 432 18.79 13.40 19.50
CA VAL A 432 18.53 12.64 18.26
C VAL A 432 19.80 12.57 17.44
N ASN A 433 20.09 11.39 16.89
CA ASN A 433 21.22 11.19 15.99
C ASN A 433 21.17 12.21 14.84
N PRO A 434 22.25 12.94 14.54
CA PRO A 434 22.29 13.88 13.42
C PRO A 434 22.10 13.18 12.07
N HIS A 435 22.26 11.86 12.00
CA HIS A 435 22.13 11.09 10.77
C HIS A 435 21.20 9.90 10.95
N GLU A 436 20.38 9.65 9.95
CA GLU A 436 19.52 8.48 9.83
C GLU A 436 19.73 7.86 8.45
N TYR A 437 19.61 6.53 8.40
CA TYR A 437 19.73 5.75 7.18
C TYR A 437 18.46 4.93 7.04
N PHE A 438 18.02 4.74 5.79
CA PHE A 438 16.85 3.95 5.48
C PHE A 438 17.14 3.08 4.26
N PHE A 439 16.90 1.78 4.40
CA PHE A 439 16.81 0.88 3.26
C PHE A 439 15.50 1.07 2.51
N LEU A 440 15.57 1.05 1.19
CA LEU A 440 14.42 1.13 0.30
C LEU A 440 14.41 0.02 -0.76
N GLY A 441 15.47 -0.80 -0.84
CA GLY A 441 15.60 -1.89 -1.81
C GLY A 441 14.58 -3.02 -1.60
N ASP A 442 14.04 -3.16 -0.39
CA ASP A 442 12.98 -4.11 -0.02
C ASP A 442 11.55 -3.59 -0.26
N CYS A 443 11.41 -2.46 -0.98
CA CYS A 443 10.11 -1.84 -1.28
C CYS A 443 9.83 -1.76 -2.80
N LEU A 444 10.82 -2.07 -3.65
CA LEU A 444 10.70 -2.05 -5.12
C LEU A 444 10.11 -0.73 -5.64
N LEU A 445 10.69 0.39 -5.22
CA LEU A 445 10.20 1.72 -5.59
C LEU A 445 10.64 2.08 -7.01
N SER A 446 9.67 2.35 -7.89
CA SER A 446 9.96 2.98 -9.18
C SER A 446 10.47 4.42 -8.95
N PRO A 447 11.22 5.01 -9.90
CA PRO A 447 11.70 6.38 -9.79
C PRO A 447 10.60 7.39 -9.42
N VAL A 448 9.43 7.26 -10.04
CA VAL A 448 8.29 8.16 -9.80
C VAL A 448 7.68 7.95 -8.41
N ARG A 449 7.47 6.70 -7.98
CA ARG A 449 6.99 6.41 -6.63
C ARG A 449 7.95 6.95 -5.58
N PHE A 450 9.26 6.78 -5.77
CA PHE A 450 10.25 7.33 -4.86
C PHE A 450 10.15 8.85 -4.74
N ILE A 451 10.07 9.60 -5.85
CA ILE A 451 9.94 11.06 -5.82
C ILE A 451 8.68 11.49 -5.06
N ASN A 452 7.52 10.91 -5.39
CA ASN A 452 6.27 11.24 -4.72
C ASN A 452 6.32 10.93 -3.22
N GLY A 453 6.92 9.79 -2.83
CA GLY A 453 7.12 9.42 -1.43
C GLY A 453 8.09 10.35 -0.70
N LEU A 454 9.17 10.77 -1.36
CA LEU A 454 10.12 11.74 -0.82
C LEU A 454 9.47 13.11 -0.59
N LEU A 455 8.68 13.61 -1.54
CA LEU A 455 7.97 14.88 -1.39
C LEU A 455 6.98 14.83 -0.21
N ARG A 456 6.25 13.72 -0.04
CA ARG A 456 5.37 13.50 1.14
C ARG A 456 6.17 13.47 2.43
N PHE A 457 7.29 12.76 2.44
CA PHE A 457 8.14 12.67 3.61
C PHE A 457 8.72 14.04 4.01
N ILE A 458 9.11 14.86 3.03
CA ILE A 458 9.56 16.23 3.27
C ILE A 458 8.44 17.10 3.86
N ARG A 459 7.19 16.96 3.39
CA ARG A 459 6.03 17.62 4.01
C ARG A 459 5.87 17.22 5.48
N VAL A 460 5.96 15.92 5.77
CA VAL A 460 5.90 15.40 7.15
C VAL A 460 7.05 15.96 8.00
N LEU A 461 8.28 15.99 7.48
CA LEU A 461 9.42 16.57 8.19
C LEU A 461 9.27 18.08 8.42
N ASN A 462 8.63 18.81 7.50
CA ASN A 462 8.41 20.24 7.63
C ASN A 462 7.37 20.59 8.70
N ASN A 463 6.48 19.65 9.06
CA ASN A 463 5.51 19.85 10.13
C ASN A 463 6.20 19.98 11.49
N ARG A 464 5.84 21.00 12.29
CA ARG A 464 6.42 21.26 13.63
C ARG A 464 6.23 20.09 14.59
N ASP A 465 5.11 19.39 14.50
CA ASP A 465 4.82 18.24 15.38
C ASP A 465 5.74 17.04 15.10
N SER A 466 6.42 17.01 13.95
CA SER A 466 7.38 15.95 13.61
C SER A 466 8.68 16.03 14.41
N LEU A 467 9.01 17.22 14.96
CA LEU A 467 10.31 17.53 15.58
C LEU A 467 10.60 16.72 16.85
N THR A 468 9.56 16.27 17.53
CA THR A 468 9.67 15.55 18.82
C THR A 468 9.50 14.04 18.66
N SER A 469 9.09 13.56 17.49
CA SER A 469 8.75 12.16 17.27
C SER A 469 9.95 11.33 16.79
N GLN A 470 10.33 10.30 17.54
CA GLN A 470 11.36 9.32 17.18
C GLN A 470 10.89 8.31 16.11
N ASN A 471 9.86 8.66 15.32
CA ASN A 471 9.13 7.74 14.45
C ASN A 471 9.39 7.96 12.94
N LYS A 472 10.53 8.56 12.57
CA LYS A 472 10.77 9.00 11.18
C LYS A 472 10.86 7.83 10.21
N GLY A 473 11.36 6.66 10.64
CA GLY A 473 11.37 5.44 9.81
C GLY A 473 9.97 4.95 9.46
N HIS A 474 9.04 4.95 10.42
CA HIS A 474 7.62 4.65 10.16
C HIS A 474 6.99 5.71 9.26
N SER A 475 7.23 7.00 9.53
CA SER A 475 6.71 8.08 8.69
C SER A 475 7.20 7.97 7.26
N LEU A 476 8.48 7.66 7.06
CA LEU A 476 9.06 7.39 5.75
C LEU A 476 8.37 6.21 5.09
N ALA A 477 8.24 5.09 5.80
CA ALA A 477 7.64 3.88 5.27
C ALA A 477 6.21 4.12 4.79
N VAL A 478 5.39 4.81 5.60
CA VAL A 478 4.02 5.19 5.23
C VAL A 478 4.01 6.14 4.03
N CYS A 479 4.92 7.12 3.97
CA CYS A 479 5.00 8.04 2.82
C CYS A 479 5.36 7.31 1.52
N MET A 480 6.26 6.32 1.58
CA MET A 480 6.65 5.50 0.43
C MET A 480 5.52 4.56 -0.01
N ALA A 481 4.86 3.90 0.94
CA ALA A 481 3.70 3.04 0.66
C ALA A 481 2.51 3.82 0.07
N ALA A 482 2.32 5.08 0.48
CA ALA A 482 1.28 5.98 -0.05
C ALA A 482 1.64 6.64 -1.39
N ALA A 483 2.81 6.38 -1.96
CA ALA A 483 3.30 7.08 -3.13
C ALA A 483 2.69 6.55 -4.44
N SER A 484 2.12 7.45 -5.24
CA SER A 484 1.56 7.13 -6.56
C SER A 484 2.66 6.86 -7.60
N PRO A 485 2.43 5.94 -8.56
CA PRO A 485 3.31 5.77 -9.71
C PRO A 485 3.15 6.86 -10.78
N SER A 486 2.20 7.79 -10.61
CA SER A 486 2.01 8.93 -11.52
C SER A 486 2.72 10.17 -10.97
N ILE A 487 3.56 10.80 -11.78
CA ILE A 487 4.38 11.93 -11.34
C ILE A 487 3.50 13.12 -10.95
N GLY A 488 3.80 13.74 -9.80
CA GLY A 488 3.04 14.86 -9.26
C GLY A 488 1.69 14.53 -8.63
N ASP A 489 1.30 13.25 -8.61
CA ASP A 489 0.14 12.77 -7.87
C ASP A 489 0.47 12.65 -6.37
N LEU A 490 0.10 13.71 -5.64
CA LEU A 490 0.24 13.81 -4.20
C LEU A 490 -0.99 13.29 -3.43
N ASP A 491 -2.01 12.79 -4.12
CA ASP A 491 -3.19 12.19 -3.49
C ASP A 491 -2.93 10.72 -3.13
N ILE A 492 -3.54 10.21 -2.05
CA ILE A 492 -3.42 8.79 -1.72
C ILE A 492 -4.42 8.01 -2.58
N GLY A 493 -3.93 7.40 -3.65
CA GLY A 493 -4.71 6.57 -4.55
C GLY A 493 -4.18 5.14 -4.62
N SER A 494 -3.02 4.97 -5.27
CA SER A 494 -2.36 3.66 -5.38
C SER A 494 -1.50 3.35 -4.17
N ILE A 495 -1.54 2.09 -3.72
CA ILE A 495 -0.76 1.62 -2.56
C ILE A 495 0.42 0.76 -3.03
N GLY A 496 1.60 1.04 -2.47
CA GLY A 496 2.78 0.20 -2.56
C GLY A 496 3.08 -0.48 -1.22
N PRO A 497 4.09 -1.38 -1.17
CA PRO A 497 4.51 -1.99 0.08
C PRO A 497 5.19 -0.97 0.99
N PHE A 498 5.32 -1.28 2.27
CA PHE A 498 6.21 -0.56 3.17
C PHE A 498 7.65 -1.04 2.93
N PRO A 499 8.68 -0.16 2.96
CA PRO A 499 10.07 -0.58 3.14
C PRO A 499 10.18 -1.30 4.49
N ALA A 500 10.33 -2.63 4.42
CA ALA A 500 10.09 -3.52 5.55
C ALA A 500 11.05 -3.27 6.70
N GLU A 501 12.32 -3.05 6.40
CA GLU A 501 13.32 -2.73 7.41
C GLU A 501 13.08 -1.35 8.05
N ALA A 502 12.83 -0.32 7.23
CA ALA A 502 12.59 1.03 7.75
C ALA A 502 11.32 1.10 8.61
N TYR A 503 10.28 0.36 8.22
CA TYR A 503 9.05 0.22 8.97
C TYR A 503 9.29 -0.51 10.31
N THR A 504 9.93 -1.68 10.27
CA THR A 504 10.18 -2.53 11.45
C THR A 504 11.03 -1.82 12.49
N VAL A 505 12.13 -1.19 12.05
CA VAL A 505 13.02 -0.43 12.93
C VAL A 505 12.31 0.80 13.48
N GLY A 506 11.59 1.55 12.63
CA GLY A 506 10.85 2.75 13.04
C GLY A 506 9.76 2.45 14.08
N ARG A 507 8.96 1.42 13.83
CA ARG A 507 7.92 0.94 14.75
C ARG A 507 8.51 0.48 16.08
N SER A 508 9.62 -0.27 16.05
CA SER A 508 10.30 -0.74 17.26
C SER A 508 10.85 0.41 18.11
N ALA A 509 11.46 1.42 17.47
CA ALA A 509 11.95 2.61 18.13
C ALA A 509 10.83 3.41 18.82
N TYR A 510 9.61 3.39 18.25
CA TYR A 510 8.44 4.01 18.87
C TYR A 510 7.93 3.22 20.08
N CYS A 511 7.80 1.89 19.95
CA CYS A 511 7.18 1.05 20.98
C CYS A 511 8.09 0.74 22.17
N SER A 512 9.42 0.84 22.03
CA SER A 512 10.37 0.40 23.06
C SER A 512 11.38 1.48 23.41
N SER A 513 11.57 1.74 24.71
CA SER A 513 12.63 2.61 25.21
C SER A 513 14.04 2.10 24.91
N ILE A 514 14.20 0.79 24.76
CA ILE A 514 15.48 0.10 24.50
C ILE A 514 15.91 0.30 23.04
N SER A 515 14.93 0.36 22.14
CA SER A 515 15.11 0.57 20.70
C SER A 515 15.12 2.06 20.32
N ARG A 516 14.98 2.97 21.30
CA ARG A 516 15.13 4.41 21.06
C ARG A 516 16.56 4.65 20.57
N ASN A 517 16.68 5.24 19.38
CA ASN A 517 17.93 5.47 18.63
C ASN A 517 18.51 4.25 17.90
N CYS A 518 17.69 3.23 17.65
CA CYS A 518 18.03 2.20 16.68
C CYS A 518 17.68 2.67 15.25
N TYR A 519 18.59 2.42 14.32
CA TYR A 519 18.45 2.82 12.91
C TYR A 519 18.83 1.66 12.00
N THR A 520 18.37 1.70 10.75
CA THR A 520 18.90 0.79 9.73
C THR A 520 20.38 1.10 9.50
N PRO A 521 21.25 0.11 9.24
CA PRO A 521 22.62 0.35 8.83
C PRO A 521 22.67 1.04 7.47
N MET A 522 23.63 1.95 7.32
CA MET A 522 23.99 2.49 6.01
C MET A 522 24.61 1.36 5.17
N ARG A 523 24.24 1.30 3.90
CA ARG A 523 24.74 0.28 2.97
C ARG A 523 25.88 0.80 2.12
N ASN A 524 26.69 -0.12 1.60
CA ASN A 524 27.69 0.22 0.59
C ASN A 524 27.04 0.97 -0.59
N LEU A 525 27.73 1.96 -1.14
CA LEU A 525 27.32 2.56 -2.41
C LEU A 525 27.95 1.74 -3.53
N VAL A 526 27.13 0.94 -4.21
CA VAL A 526 27.55 0.06 -5.31
C VAL A 526 27.28 0.75 -6.65
N PRO A 527 28.17 0.64 -7.65
CA PRO A 527 27.90 1.15 -8.99
C PRO A 527 26.59 0.64 -9.58
N GLY A 528 25.85 1.53 -10.23
CA GLY A 528 24.54 1.22 -10.82
C GLY A 528 23.34 1.41 -9.89
N GLN A 529 23.55 1.50 -8.58
CA GLN A 529 22.50 1.78 -7.59
C GLN A 529 22.40 3.28 -7.31
N TRP A 530 21.21 3.73 -6.90
CA TRP A 530 20.98 5.11 -6.47
C TRP A 530 20.86 5.22 -4.95
N THR A 531 21.62 6.18 -4.41
CA THR A 531 21.54 6.64 -3.05
C THR A 531 21.05 8.08 -3.05
N VAL A 532 20.02 8.39 -2.27
CA VAL A 532 19.51 9.75 -2.13
C VAL A 532 19.93 10.32 -0.80
N MET A 533 20.44 11.54 -0.81
CA MET A 533 20.83 12.27 0.39
C MET A 533 19.89 13.45 0.61
N LEU A 534 19.46 13.65 1.85
CA LEU A 534 18.60 14.74 2.27
C LEU A 534 19.19 15.38 3.53
N ALA A 535 19.41 16.69 3.52
CA ALA A 535 19.87 17.45 4.67
C ALA A 535 18.88 18.55 5.00
N ARG A 536 18.28 18.45 6.19
CA ARG A 536 17.39 19.47 6.74
C ARG A 536 18.23 20.56 7.41
N LYS A 537 17.99 21.82 7.06
CA LYS A 537 18.60 23.00 7.67
C LYS A 537 17.51 23.95 8.20
N SER A 538 17.73 24.50 9.39
CA SER A 538 16.93 25.57 9.98
C SER A 538 17.51 26.92 9.56
N THR A 539 16.66 27.87 9.15
CA THR A 539 17.05 29.25 8.86
C THR A 539 17.25 30.10 10.12
N ILE A 540 16.70 29.67 11.26
CA ILE A 540 16.78 30.39 12.53
C ILE A 540 17.84 29.74 13.44
N GLY A 541 18.79 30.56 13.93
CA GLY A 541 19.78 30.16 14.94
C GLY A 541 19.14 29.90 16.31
N LEU A 542 19.78 29.06 17.12
CA LEU A 542 19.38 28.45 18.40
C LEU A 542 18.61 29.28 19.47
N ARG A 543 18.35 30.59 19.28
CA ARG A 543 17.84 31.49 20.33
C ARG A 543 16.40 32.00 20.18
N ALA A 544 15.66 31.67 19.13
CA ALA A 544 14.30 32.22 18.89
C ALA A 544 13.17 31.17 18.95
N PHE A 545 13.27 30.19 19.86
CA PHE A 545 12.35 29.05 19.95
C PHE A 545 10.95 29.34 20.50
N GLN A 546 10.60 30.60 20.80
CA GLN A 546 9.35 30.88 21.53
C GLN A 546 8.22 31.49 20.70
N ASP A 547 8.46 32.24 19.60
CA ASP A 547 7.36 32.93 18.91
C ASP A 547 7.43 32.99 17.37
N GLU A 548 8.52 32.57 16.71
CA GLU A 548 8.62 32.65 15.24
C GLU A 548 8.54 31.30 14.53
N PRO A 549 7.92 31.23 13.33
CA PRO A 549 7.98 30.04 12.48
C PRO A 549 9.40 29.72 12.04
N VAL A 550 9.88 28.55 12.46
CA VAL A 550 11.11 27.96 11.93
C VAL A 550 10.82 27.44 10.53
N ASP A 551 11.27 28.19 9.53
CA ASP A 551 11.28 27.74 8.14
C ASP A 551 12.47 26.79 7.94
N TYR A 552 12.20 25.60 7.38
CA TYR A 552 13.24 24.63 7.04
C TYR A 552 13.53 24.65 5.54
N THR A 553 14.80 24.59 5.19
CA THR A 553 15.26 24.31 3.84
C THR A 553 15.82 22.90 3.79
N PHE A 554 15.52 22.19 2.70
CA PHE A 554 15.91 20.80 2.47
C PHE A 554 16.87 20.75 1.31
N HIS A 555 18.13 20.47 1.63
CA HIS A 555 19.16 20.24 0.63
C HIS A 555 19.16 18.76 0.22
N TYR A 556 19.22 18.46 -1.08
CA TYR A 556 19.14 17.08 -1.54
C TYR A 556 20.08 16.77 -2.69
N ALA A 557 20.43 15.50 -2.86
CA ALA A 557 21.18 14.99 -4.00
C ALA A 557 20.79 13.56 -4.33
N PHE A 558 20.66 13.26 -5.62
CA PHE A 558 20.56 11.90 -6.15
C PHE A 558 21.95 11.47 -6.60
N VAL A 559 22.49 10.42 -6.00
CA VAL A 559 23.88 10.02 -6.19
C VAL A 559 23.97 8.62 -6.72
N ARG A 560 24.79 8.45 -7.76
CA ARG A 560 25.25 7.15 -8.25
C ARG A 560 26.76 7.09 -8.12
N SER A 561 27.26 6.03 -7.48
CA SER A 561 28.69 5.84 -7.34
C SER A 561 29.30 5.24 -8.60
N LYS A 562 30.53 5.64 -8.94
CA LYS A 562 31.33 5.04 -10.04
C LYS A 562 32.20 3.89 -9.56
N VAL A 563 32.47 3.86 -8.26
CA VAL A 563 33.26 2.84 -7.58
C VAL A 563 32.50 2.34 -6.36
N THR A 564 32.80 1.15 -5.87
CA THR A 564 32.19 0.69 -4.61
C THR A 564 32.75 1.49 -3.43
N ILE A 565 31.90 2.23 -2.72
CA ILE A 565 32.27 2.93 -1.49
C ILE A 565 31.72 2.14 -0.31
N THR A 566 32.64 1.64 0.53
CA THR A 566 32.28 0.75 1.65
C THR A 566 31.71 1.57 2.80
N SER A 567 30.53 1.22 3.31
CA SER A 567 29.92 1.84 4.49
C SER A 567 30.55 1.31 5.78
N ARG A 568 31.66 1.94 6.16
CA ARG A 568 32.34 1.70 7.44
C ARG A 568 32.91 3.00 7.96
N VAL A 569 33.19 3.05 9.26
CA VAL A 569 33.96 4.14 9.85
C VAL A 569 35.34 4.15 9.15
N PRO A 570 35.70 5.23 8.44
CA PRO A 570 36.98 5.28 7.74
C PRO A 570 38.13 5.16 8.74
N SER A 571 39.15 4.37 8.40
CA SER A 571 40.41 4.38 9.18
C SER A 571 41.15 5.71 8.99
N GLU A 572 42.06 6.07 9.90
CA GLU A 572 42.81 7.36 9.81
C GLU A 572 43.58 7.51 8.49
N ASP A 573 43.95 6.40 7.86
CA ASP A 573 44.68 6.35 6.58
C ASP A 573 43.77 6.22 5.34
N GLU A 574 42.45 6.07 5.52
CA GLU A 574 41.52 5.82 4.43
C GLU A 574 41.09 7.13 3.78
N VAL A 575 41.26 7.21 2.45
CA VAL A 575 40.91 8.41 1.69
C VAL A 575 39.38 8.53 1.64
N PRO A 576 38.80 9.68 2.03
CA PRO A 576 37.36 9.92 1.90
C PRO A 576 36.88 9.78 0.46
N ALA A 577 35.58 9.54 0.27
CA ALA A 577 34.98 9.59 -1.06
C ALA A 577 35.29 10.94 -1.71
N ARG A 578 35.65 10.93 -2.99
CA ARG A 578 35.98 12.13 -3.76
C ARG A 578 34.83 12.51 -4.68
N PRO A 579 34.72 13.79 -5.09
CA PRO A 579 33.75 14.18 -6.09
C PRO A 579 33.86 13.33 -7.35
N GLU A 580 35.07 13.05 -7.84
CA GLU A 580 35.28 12.23 -9.05
C GLU A 580 34.59 10.86 -9.01
N ASP A 581 34.44 10.28 -7.82
CA ASP A 581 33.84 8.96 -7.58
C ASP A 581 32.31 8.96 -7.73
N LEU A 582 31.68 10.13 -7.80
CA LEU A 582 30.23 10.30 -7.79
C LEU A 582 29.70 10.95 -9.08
N ASP A 583 28.56 10.46 -9.55
CA ASP A 583 27.62 11.23 -10.36
C ASP A 583 26.52 11.77 -9.45
N VAL A 584 26.19 13.05 -9.63
CA VAL A 584 25.22 13.78 -8.78
C VAL A 584 24.18 14.45 -9.67
N PHE A 585 22.92 14.26 -9.32
CA PHE A 585 21.76 14.74 -10.05
C PHE A 585 20.77 15.43 -9.10
N ASP A 586 19.99 16.35 -9.65
CA ASP A 586 18.76 16.86 -9.03
C ASP A 586 17.56 15.94 -9.37
N MET A 587 16.35 16.29 -8.91
CA MET A 587 15.16 15.47 -9.16
C MET A 587 14.80 15.41 -10.65
N GLU A 588 14.97 16.51 -11.38
CA GLU A 588 14.68 16.57 -12.82
C GLU A 588 15.64 15.69 -13.62
N GLY A 589 16.94 15.78 -13.33
CA GLY A 589 17.99 14.94 -13.91
C GLY A 589 17.73 13.47 -13.62
N PHE A 590 17.35 13.12 -12.39
CA PHE A 590 17.01 11.75 -12.02
C PHE A 590 15.80 11.21 -12.81
N ILE A 591 14.72 11.98 -12.93
CA ILE A 591 13.51 11.59 -13.70
C ILE A 591 13.83 11.45 -15.19
N LYS A 592 14.66 12.35 -15.74
CA LYS A 592 15.10 12.31 -17.14
C LYS A 592 15.96 11.08 -17.46
N GLU A 593 16.87 10.69 -16.56
CA GLU A 593 17.68 9.46 -16.69
C GLU A 593 16.82 8.20 -16.79
N HIS A 594 15.60 8.24 -16.24
CA HIS A 594 14.64 7.12 -16.29
C HIS A 594 13.55 7.33 -17.36
N GLY A 595 13.79 8.20 -18.34
CA GLY A 595 12.93 8.37 -19.51
C GLY A 595 11.56 8.99 -19.23
N LYS A 596 11.42 9.74 -18.13
CA LYS A 596 10.18 10.43 -17.74
C LYS A 596 10.29 11.94 -18.01
N ASP A 597 9.16 12.60 -18.22
CA ASP A 597 9.11 14.03 -18.51
C ASP A 597 9.20 14.86 -17.20
N PRO A 598 10.20 15.75 -17.05
CA PRO A 598 10.31 16.62 -15.88
C PRO A 598 9.22 17.70 -15.80
N ALA A 599 8.46 17.97 -16.87
CA ALA A 599 7.40 18.99 -16.84
C ALA A 599 6.35 18.73 -15.74
N ASP A 600 5.94 17.47 -15.58
CA ASP A 600 4.95 17.07 -14.58
C ASP A 600 5.47 17.19 -13.14
N LEU A 601 6.80 17.20 -12.95
CA LEU A 601 7.42 17.39 -11.64
C LEU A 601 7.24 18.83 -11.13
N GLN A 602 7.23 19.82 -12.04
CA GLN A 602 7.18 21.24 -11.66
C GLN A 602 5.90 21.60 -10.92
N ASP A 603 4.76 21.03 -11.33
CA ASP A 603 3.48 21.22 -10.62
C ASP A 603 3.54 20.66 -9.19
N ALA A 604 4.14 19.48 -9.02
CA ALA A 604 4.32 18.85 -7.71
C ALA A 604 5.19 19.70 -6.78
N LEU A 605 6.31 20.23 -7.31
CA LEU A 605 7.21 21.13 -6.58
C LEU A 605 6.53 22.46 -6.25
N GLY A 606 5.72 22.99 -7.18
CA GLY A 606 4.90 24.19 -6.96
C GLY A 606 3.90 23.99 -5.82
N LYS A 607 3.19 22.86 -5.78
CA LYS A 607 2.28 22.49 -4.69
C LYS A 607 3.00 22.36 -3.35
N LEU A 608 4.20 21.77 -3.34
CA LEU A 608 5.03 21.69 -2.13
C LEU A 608 5.41 23.08 -1.61
N LYS A 609 5.87 23.97 -2.50
CA LYS A 609 6.22 25.37 -2.15
C LYS A 609 5.01 26.13 -1.61
N ALA A 610 3.88 26.08 -2.31
CA ALA A 610 2.64 26.74 -1.87
C ALA A 610 2.18 26.25 -0.50
N ARG A 611 2.31 24.95 -0.24
CA ARG A 611 1.95 24.35 1.05
C ARG A 611 2.90 24.75 2.17
N ALA A 612 4.19 24.84 1.90
CA ALA A 612 5.21 25.19 2.90
C ALA A 612 5.14 26.64 3.37
N TYR A 613 4.82 27.58 2.46
CA TYR A 613 4.84 29.02 2.75
C TYR A 613 3.45 29.65 2.88
N GLY A 614 2.37 28.93 2.56
CA GLY A 614 1.03 29.48 2.47
C GLY A 614 0.83 30.40 1.26
N GLU A 615 -0.35 31.02 1.13
CA GLU A 615 -0.69 31.91 0.00
C GLU A 615 0.09 33.24 -0.02
N SER A 616 0.78 33.59 1.07
CA SER A 616 1.52 34.84 1.21
C SER A 616 3.01 34.64 0.91
N VAL A 617 3.36 34.45 -0.36
CA VAL A 617 4.77 34.37 -0.78
C VAL A 617 5.37 35.78 -0.78
N ALA A 618 6.20 36.09 0.22
CA ALA A 618 7.14 37.19 0.12
C ALA A 618 8.21 36.84 -0.94
N PRO A 619 8.55 37.73 -1.88
CA PRO A 619 9.38 37.41 -3.05
C PRO A 619 10.87 37.09 -2.76
N GLU A 620 11.31 37.13 -1.50
CA GLU A 620 12.72 36.98 -1.10
C GLU A 620 13.03 35.71 -0.29
N ARG A 621 12.10 34.74 -0.17
CA ARG A 621 12.38 33.50 0.58
C ARG A 621 13.15 32.48 -0.27
N ASP A 622 14.20 31.90 0.32
CA ASP A 622 14.93 30.75 -0.24
C ASP A 622 13.97 29.58 -0.52
N ASP A 623 14.23 28.85 -1.60
CA ASP A 623 13.44 27.68 -1.98
C ASP A 623 13.48 26.58 -0.90
N ILE A 624 12.33 25.92 -0.67
CA ILE A 624 12.22 24.82 0.30
C ILE A 624 13.13 23.65 -0.05
N LEU A 625 13.40 23.45 -1.34
CA LEU A 625 14.24 22.39 -1.87
C LEU A 625 15.43 23.00 -2.61
N VAL A 626 16.63 22.60 -2.22
CA VAL A 626 17.88 23.07 -2.83
C VAL A 626 18.69 21.85 -3.28
N ALA A 627 18.88 21.70 -4.60
CA ALA A 627 19.75 20.66 -5.13
C ALA A 627 21.20 20.94 -4.74
N LEU A 628 21.90 19.93 -4.26
CA LEU A 628 23.31 20.02 -3.90
C LEU A 628 24.20 19.86 -5.14
N GLY A 629 25.23 20.70 -5.22
CA GLY A 629 26.31 20.50 -6.16
C GLY A 629 27.12 19.24 -5.86
N LYS A 630 27.95 18.84 -6.81
CA LYS A 630 28.76 17.62 -6.74
C LYS A 630 29.70 17.61 -5.52
N GLU A 631 30.38 18.72 -5.26
CA GLU A 631 31.29 18.90 -4.14
C GLU A 631 30.54 18.86 -2.80
N GLU A 632 29.37 19.53 -2.72
CA GLU A 632 28.57 19.58 -1.50
C GLU A 632 27.96 18.22 -1.16
N ALA A 633 27.48 17.49 -2.16
CA ALA A 633 27.00 16.12 -2.02
C ALA A 633 28.12 15.19 -1.51
N CYS A 634 29.34 15.34 -2.04
CA CYS A 634 30.50 14.58 -1.58
C CYS A 634 30.87 14.90 -0.12
N VAL A 635 30.81 16.17 0.28
CA VAL A 635 31.03 16.57 1.69
C VAL A 635 29.97 15.95 2.59
N LEU A 636 28.70 16.02 2.18
CA LEU A 636 27.58 15.45 2.95
C LEU A 636 27.71 13.92 3.09
N LEU A 637 28.10 13.21 2.03
CA LEU A 637 28.34 11.77 2.07
C LEU A 637 29.44 11.42 3.09
N ASN A 638 30.56 12.14 3.04
CA ASN A 638 31.66 11.93 3.99
C ASN A 638 31.25 12.24 5.44
N ASP A 639 30.33 13.18 5.65
CA ASP A 639 29.76 13.45 6.98
C ASP A 639 28.88 12.30 7.50
N PHE A 640 28.07 11.67 6.63
CA PHE A 640 27.33 10.46 6.98
C PHE A 640 28.28 9.32 7.39
N MET A 641 29.35 9.10 6.62
CA MET A 641 30.35 8.06 6.90
C MET A 641 31.04 8.23 8.26
N ARG A 642 31.39 9.47 8.62
CA ARG A 642 31.93 9.78 9.97
C ARG A 642 30.90 9.56 11.07
N GLY A 643 29.62 9.76 10.75
CA GLY A 643 28.48 9.57 11.63
C GLY A 643 28.22 8.12 12.04
N LEU A 644 28.71 7.13 11.29
CA LEU A 644 28.47 5.70 11.56
C LEU A 644 28.86 5.27 12.97
N SER A 645 29.93 5.83 13.53
CA SER A 645 30.39 5.54 14.90
C SER A 645 29.40 5.92 16.01
N LYS A 646 28.39 6.73 15.70
CA LYS A 646 27.42 7.29 16.67
C LYS A 646 26.06 6.59 16.60
N VAL A 647 25.89 5.63 15.70
CA VAL A 647 24.61 5.00 15.38
C VAL A 647 24.58 3.60 15.99
N ARG A 648 23.55 3.30 16.79
CA ARG A 648 23.28 1.92 17.21
C ARG A 648 22.46 1.25 16.11
N ALA A 649 23.11 0.46 15.26
CA ALA A 649 22.39 -0.38 14.30
C ALA A 649 21.72 -1.55 15.03
N LEU A 650 20.51 -1.93 14.62
CA LEU A 650 19.97 -3.24 14.93
C LEU A 650 20.40 -4.20 13.82
N GLY A 651 20.97 -5.34 14.19
CA GLY A 651 21.21 -6.43 13.25
C GLY A 651 19.89 -7.03 12.78
N VAL A 652 19.88 -7.62 11.58
CA VAL A 652 18.73 -8.39 11.09
C VAL A 652 18.37 -9.56 12.02
N GLU A 653 19.35 -10.06 12.79
CA GLU A 653 19.17 -11.12 13.80
C GLU A 653 18.61 -10.62 15.16
N ASP A 654 18.50 -9.30 15.36
CA ASP A 654 17.99 -8.72 16.61
C ASP A 654 16.46 -8.63 16.67
N PHE A 655 15.74 -9.11 15.64
CA PHE A 655 14.28 -9.03 15.48
C PHE A 655 13.57 -10.39 15.48
#